data_AF-A0A3A4NIP8-F1
#
_entry.id   AF-A0A3A4NIP8-F1
#
_cell.length_a   1.000
_cell.length_b   1.000
_cell.length_c   1.000
_cell.angle_alpha   90.00
_cell.angle_beta   90.00
_cell.angle_gamma   90.00
#
_symmetry.space_group_name_H-M   'P 1'
#
loop_
_entity.id
_entity.type
_entity.pdbx_description
1 polymer ?
#
loop_
_entity_poly.entity_id
_entity_poly.type
_entity_poly.pdbx_seq_one_letter_code
_entity_poly.pdbx_strand_id
1 'polypeptide(L)'
;MILLFTLPYSTARADESPAAGGAVSQLTVESMEGLSISLLPPAGKFMLIHFWTNQELESDIPVKDAISIYQRFHEKGLESVCVWNGVLTDLLLSFSGSWQIPWPQIDNQNFVWVRPVELWGVDEFPYNLLLNDKGRILATNLKGNEANETIAKFLSVSLDDIPMPEPAKKKPKQAIPAQTLVGGYGMVFSGTINRFVGVNPFERRLGVLQERFEAEGCKMNLRQISMALTEYRTDHQGELPQWLSDLYPTYLQDQSLLLCPTNASADHGYSDMVDPKLRTGYLYEFAPQSRAWKTQQLSEYGDQVPVVRCYSHGRHLNLSYGGEIYFTGQMWENECPVGRTLDDPDAIVRKQLREIAVALAKYKKDHNELPSQLIDLCTDYVKDESLFICPNTKEPLVYRFVSKKEVKQNEYGNYTPVIRVQPVLAGGDVINLAYSGEIYSSEENWEQLFNPQIFNLQTSEDTIPIATFKSSPLEQEKSQPVIAAATSIVSTSSGKTIIQIKEKEQVLALEGHWNMQNGKLTANDDPNFPNSVTHKKICFTPDVKTGEISFRIKVEWGWDGTGLVFGFHSPQDSYFKLSLGAMSNNAMFVDKFECLDPMGTNRARLTELEPFEWKYGEWYHVRMAINSSNRKMECYINDEKIISFETDEKFSGKFGIFSGASKMKLEDIQIVIEE
;
A
#
# COMPACT_ATOMS: atom_id res chain seq x y z
N MET A 1 40.63 -33.00 -15.12
CA MET A 1 41.21 -31.69 -15.47
C MET A 1 40.34 -31.10 -16.57
N ILE A 2 39.23 -30.44 -16.18
CA ILE A 2 38.35 -29.70 -17.07
C ILE A 2 38.57 -28.24 -16.71
N LEU A 3 39.19 -27.51 -17.64
CA LEU A 3 39.47 -26.08 -17.53
C LEU A 3 38.15 -25.31 -17.63
N LEU A 4 37.67 -24.79 -16.49
CA LEU A 4 36.69 -23.72 -16.46
C LEU A 4 37.39 -22.43 -16.89
N PHE A 5 37.15 -21.99 -18.12
CA PHE A 5 37.42 -20.62 -18.54
C PHE A 5 36.43 -19.71 -17.83
N THR A 6 36.81 -19.16 -16.68
CA THR A 6 36.16 -17.97 -16.13
C THR A 6 36.58 -16.78 -16.98
N LEU A 7 35.71 -16.31 -17.86
CA LEU A 7 35.84 -14.94 -18.37
C LEU A 7 35.62 -14.00 -17.18
N PRO A 8 36.54 -13.05 -16.93
CA PRO A 8 36.30 -12.04 -15.91
C PRO A 8 35.19 -11.12 -16.41
N TYR A 9 34.01 -11.18 -15.77
CA TYR A 9 33.04 -10.09 -15.89
C TYR A 9 33.67 -8.87 -15.19
N SER A 10 34.15 -7.94 -16.01
CA SER A 10 34.69 -6.68 -15.53
C SER A 10 33.54 -5.87 -14.90
N THR A 11 33.59 -5.68 -13.59
CA THR A 11 32.77 -4.72 -12.85
C THR A 11 33.37 -3.31 -12.88
N ALA A 12 34.28 -3.03 -13.82
CA ALA A 12 34.88 -1.71 -13.95
C ALA A 12 33.93 -0.76 -14.69
N ARG A 13 33.60 0.35 -14.03
CA ARG A 13 33.03 1.54 -14.67
C ARG A 13 33.95 1.95 -15.83
N ALA A 14 33.41 2.34 -16.97
CA ALA A 14 34.24 2.92 -18.02
C ALA A 14 34.82 4.25 -17.50
N ASP A 15 36.16 4.38 -17.50
CA ASP A 15 36.87 5.56 -16.99
C ASP A 15 36.81 6.75 -17.95
N GLU A 16 36.42 6.53 -19.22
CA GLU A 16 36.33 7.56 -20.26
C GLU A 16 34.93 7.62 -20.88
N SER A 17 34.45 8.83 -21.12
CA SER A 17 33.17 9.08 -21.79
C SER A 17 33.16 8.49 -23.21
N PRO A 18 32.00 8.02 -23.70
CA PRO A 18 31.92 7.35 -24.98
C PRO A 18 32.28 8.30 -26.14
N ALA A 19 33.06 7.81 -27.09
CA ALA A 19 33.55 8.58 -28.24
C ALA A 19 33.28 7.87 -29.57
N ALA A 20 33.10 8.66 -30.64
CA ALA A 20 32.94 8.13 -31.99
C ALA A 20 34.15 7.25 -32.37
N GLY A 21 33.85 6.06 -32.91
CA GLY A 21 34.85 5.05 -33.23
C GLY A 21 35.05 3.98 -32.16
N GLY A 22 34.61 4.22 -30.91
CA GLY A 22 34.58 3.24 -29.82
C GLY A 22 33.52 2.15 -30.02
N ALA A 23 33.55 1.12 -29.19
CA ALA A 23 32.56 0.03 -29.21
C ALA A 23 31.94 -0.13 -27.82
N VAL A 24 30.63 -0.30 -27.78
CA VAL A 24 29.89 -0.65 -26.56
C VAL A 24 29.71 -2.17 -26.48
N SER A 25 29.71 -2.69 -25.27
CA SER A 25 29.39 -4.10 -25.02
C SER A 25 27.93 -4.39 -25.33
N GLN A 26 27.65 -5.59 -25.84
CA GLN A 26 26.28 -6.06 -25.98
C GLN A 26 25.64 -6.13 -24.60
N LEU A 27 24.55 -5.42 -24.42
CA LEU A 27 23.76 -5.44 -23.20
C LEU A 27 22.31 -5.73 -23.56
N THR A 28 21.70 -6.65 -22.82
CA THR A 28 20.26 -6.92 -22.88
C THR A 28 19.66 -6.45 -21.57
N VAL A 29 18.63 -5.64 -21.65
CA VAL A 29 17.96 -4.98 -20.52
C VAL A 29 16.46 -5.13 -20.65
N GLU A 30 15.74 -5.03 -19.55
CA GLU A 30 14.28 -5.01 -19.55
C GLU A 30 13.77 -3.58 -19.73
N SER A 31 12.79 -3.37 -20.60
CA SER A 31 12.09 -2.10 -20.74
C SER A 31 11.06 -1.91 -19.62
N MET A 32 10.54 -0.70 -19.49
CA MET A 32 9.46 -0.40 -18.52
C MET A 32 8.18 -1.21 -18.77
N GLU A 33 7.99 -1.69 -20.00
CA GLU A 33 6.88 -2.52 -20.42
C GLU A 33 7.14 -4.03 -20.21
N GLY A 34 8.27 -4.39 -19.59
CA GLY A 34 8.65 -5.78 -19.33
C GLY A 34 9.21 -6.52 -20.55
N LEU A 35 9.59 -5.79 -21.59
CA LEU A 35 10.16 -6.38 -22.81
C LEU A 35 11.67 -6.51 -22.67
N SER A 36 12.23 -7.66 -23.04
CA SER A 36 13.68 -7.82 -23.12
C SER A 36 14.21 -7.12 -24.38
N ILE A 37 14.96 -6.04 -24.20
CA ILE A 37 15.53 -5.20 -25.26
C ILE A 37 17.05 -5.37 -25.31
N SER A 38 17.55 -5.74 -26.48
CA SER A 38 18.98 -5.63 -26.80
C SER A 38 19.32 -4.18 -27.10
N LEU A 39 20.33 -3.62 -26.42
CA LEU A 39 20.87 -2.29 -26.74
C LEU A 39 21.84 -2.29 -27.93
N LEU A 40 21.77 -3.33 -28.77
CA LEU A 40 22.33 -3.37 -30.10
C LEU A 40 21.20 -3.47 -31.13
N PRO A 41 21.28 -2.72 -32.24
CA PRO A 41 20.28 -2.81 -33.29
C PRO A 41 20.31 -4.19 -33.97
N PRO A 42 19.18 -4.62 -34.57
CA PRO A 42 19.16 -5.77 -35.46
C PRO A 42 20.19 -5.65 -36.60
N ALA A 43 20.61 -6.79 -37.16
CA ALA A 43 21.57 -6.83 -38.27
C ALA A 43 21.18 -5.88 -39.41
N GLY A 44 22.11 -5.02 -39.84
CA GLY A 44 21.90 -4.02 -40.89
C GLY A 44 21.11 -2.77 -40.47
N LYS A 45 20.71 -2.63 -39.21
CA LYS A 45 20.04 -1.44 -38.67
C LYS A 45 20.98 -0.59 -37.81
N PHE A 46 20.50 0.60 -37.46
CA PHE A 46 21.18 1.55 -36.58
C PHE A 46 20.31 1.80 -35.36
N MET A 47 20.93 2.10 -34.21
CA MET A 47 20.21 2.40 -32.97
C MET A 47 20.64 3.75 -32.43
N LEU A 48 19.69 4.62 -32.13
CA LEU A 48 19.89 5.87 -31.39
C LEU A 48 19.46 5.67 -29.94
N ILE A 49 20.43 5.63 -29.04
CA ILE A 49 20.19 5.48 -27.61
C ILE A 49 20.17 6.87 -26.98
N HIS A 50 19.05 7.23 -26.34
CA HIS A 50 18.88 8.48 -25.63
C HIS A 50 19.15 8.27 -24.14
N PHE A 51 19.98 9.11 -23.53
CA PHE A 51 20.26 9.12 -22.11
C PHE A 51 19.69 10.38 -21.50
N TRP A 52 18.65 10.23 -20.69
CA TRP A 52 17.88 11.33 -20.12
C TRP A 52 17.81 11.24 -18.60
N THR A 53 17.42 12.35 -17.98
CA THR A 53 17.23 12.56 -16.55
C THR A 53 15.92 13.31 -16.31
N ASN A 54 15.65 13.69 -15.06
CA ASN A 54 14.48 14.51 -14.74
C ASN A 54 14.47 15.89 -15.42
N GLN A 55 15.61 16.41 -15.90
CA GLN A 55 15.67 17.72 -16.57
C GLN A 55 14.83 17.75 -17.85
N GLU A 56 14.72 16.62 -18.54
CA GLU A 56 13.94 16.47 -19.77
C GLU A 56 12.43 16.52 -19.52
N LEU A 57 11.99 16.44 -18.27
CA LEU A 57 10.57 16.61 -17.90
C LEU A 57 10.13 18.07 -17.96
N GLU A 58 11.07 19.01 -17.84
CA GLU A 58 10.84 20.46 -17.80
C GLU A 58 11.02 21.12 -19.17
N SER A 59 11.61 20.42 -20.14
CA SER A 59 11.88 20.94 -21.49
C SER A 59 11.28 20.06 -22.58
N ASP A 60 10.42 20.66 -23.41
CA ASP A 60 9.79 20.00 -24.55
C ASP A 60 10.73 19.84 -25.76
N ILE A 61 11.86 20.55 -25.78
CA ILE A 61 12.76 20.64 -26.94
C ILE A 61 13.46 19.30 -27.25
N PRO A 62 14.20 18.67 -26.31
CA PRO A 62 14.93 17.42 -26.60
C PRO A 62 13.99 16.27 -26.95
N VAL A 63 12.78 16.25 -26.38
CA VAL A 63 11.76 15.25 -26.64
C VAL A 63 11.19 15.39 -28.05
N LYS A 64 10.85 16.62 -28.46
CA LYS A 64 10.37 16.90 -29.82
C LYS A 64 11.41 16.54 -30.87
N ASP A 65 12.67 16.87 -30.62
CA ASP A 65 13.77 16.55 -31.54
C ASP A 65 13.92 15.03 -31.70
N ALA A 66 13.93 14.29 -30.59
CA ALA A 66 14.01 12.82 -30.60
C ALA A 66 12.81 12.18 -31.34
N ILE A 67 11.58 12.64 -31.09
CA ILE A 67 10.39 12.09 -31.77
C ILE A 67 10.45 12.38 -33.27
N SER A 68 10.89 13.58 -33.64
CA SER A 68 11.01 13.99 -35.05
C SER A 68 12.05 13.14 -35.77
N ILE A 69 13.20 12.88 -35.14
CA ILE A 69 14.24 12.00 -35.68
C ILE A 69 13.70 10.58 -35.87
N TYR A 70 13.05 10.01 -34.86
CA TYR A 70 12.51 8.65 -34.95
C TYR A 70 11.46 8.55 -36.07
N GLN A 71 10.48 9.45 -36.11
CA GLN A 71 9.45 9.47 -37.16
C GLN A 71 10.04 9.61 -38.56
N ARG A 72 11.12 10.39 -38.71
CA ARG A 72 11.77 10.63 -40.00
C ARG A 72 12.57 9.43 -40.52
N PHE A 73 13.20 8.67 -39.63
CA PHE A 73 14.20 7.67 -40.01
C PHE A 73 13.87 6.23 -39.63
N HIS A 74 12.84 5.97 -38.81
CA HIS A 74 12.53 4.63 -38.32
C HIS A 74 12.27 3.62 -39.45
N GLU A 75 11.44 4.00 -40.42
CA GLU A 75 11.15 3.18 -41.59
C GLU A 75 12.37 2.95 -42.50
N LYS A 76 13.45 3.72 -42.33
CA LYS A 76 14.70 3.61 -43.07
C LYS A 76 15.76 2.78 -42.35
N GLY A 77 15.43 2.22 -41.18
CA GLY A 77 16.31 1.33 -40.43
C GLY A 77 16.93 1.94 -39.18
N LEU A 78 16.38 3.06 -38.67
CA LEU A 78 16.73 3.60 -37.36
C LEU A 78 15.82 3.03 -36.27
N GLU A 79 16.40 2.45 -35.24
CA GLU A 79 15.70 2.14 -33.98
C GLU A 79 16.08 3.18 -32.93
N SER A 80 15.18 3.46 -31.99
CA SER A 80 15.49 4.30 -30.83
C SER A 80 15.23 3.53 -29.56
N VAL A 81 15.90 3.94 -28.49
CA VAL A 81 15.64 3.46 -27.13
C VAL A 81 16.06 4.54 -26.15
N CYS A 82 15.37 4.68 -25.02
CA CYS A 82 15.72 5.66 -24.00
C CYS A 82 16.13 4.98 -22.70
N VAL A 83 17.21 5.47 -22.09
CA VAL A 83 17.71 5.08 -20.77
C VAL A 83 17.59 6.28 -19.83
N TRP A 84 16.82 6.11 -18.77
CA TRP A 84 16.54 7.15 -17.77
C TRP A 84 17.42 6.99 -16.55
N ASN A 85 18.11 8.06 -16.17
CA ASN A 85 18.97 8.07 -14.99
C ASN A 85 18.33 8.90 -13.87
N GLY A 86 17.71 8.22 -12.89
CA GLY A 86 17.25 8.83 -11.64
C GLY A 86 15.81 9.34 -11.63
N VAL A 87 14.90 8.67 -12.36
CA VAL A 87 13.47 9.04 -12.44
C VAL A 87 12.62 7.97 -11.77
N LEU A 88 11.53 8.37 -11.12
CA LEU A 88 10.50 7.45 -10.62
C LEU A 88 9.66 6.93 -11.79
N THR A 89 9.41 5.63 -11.84
CA THR A 89 8.69 4.96 -12.94
C THR A 89 7.38 5.64 -13.36
N ASP A 90 6.60 6.19 -12.43
CA ASP A 90 5.28 6.76 -12.74
C ASP A 90 5.38 8.09 -13.48
N LEU A 91 6.41 8.88 -13.13
CA LEU A 91 6.71 10.14 -13.80
C LEU A 91 7.15 9.87 -15.24
N LEU A 92 7.88 8.78 -15.44
CA LEU A 92 8.30 8.28 -16.75
C LEU A 92 7.11 7.76 -17.57
N LEU A 93 6.23 6.94 -17.01
CA LEU A 93 5.04 6.44 -17.70
C LEU A 93 4.09 7.59 -18.09
N SER A 94 3.87 8.54 -17.18
CA SER A 94 3.07 9.74 -17.44
C SER A 94 3.68 10.60 -18.56
N PHE A 95 5.00 10.78 -18.53
CA PHE A 95 5.72 11.52 -19.56
C PHE A 95 5.67 10.81 -20.91
N SER A 96 5.98 9.51 -20.96
CA SER A 96 5.93 8.68 -22.17
C SER A 96 4.53 8.69 -22.78
N GLY A 97 3.48 8.54 -21.98
CA GLY A 97 2.09 8.61 -22.44
C GLY A 97 1.66 9.98 -22.95
N SER A 98 2.08 11.06 -22.27
CA SER A 98 1.77 12.45 -22.68
C SER A 98 2.40 12.82 -24.02
N TRP A 99 3.58 12.26 -24.30
CA TRP A 99 4.33 12.47 -25.53
C TRP A 99 4.09 11.40 -26.59
N GLN A 100 3.40 10.31 -26.23
CA GLN A 100 3.20 9.13 -27.07
C GLN A 100 4.52 8.59 -27.63
N ILE A 101 5.51 8.43 -26.75
CA ILE A 101 6.87 8.02 -27.17
C ILE A 101 6.80 6.61 -27.78
N PRO A 102 7.20 6.43 -29.06
CA PRO A 102 6.97 5.18 -29.79
C PRO A 102 8.10 4.15 -29.61
N TRP A 103 9.15 4.46 -28.86
CA TRP A 103 10.28 3.56 -28.61
C TRP A 103 10.40 3.13 -27.13
N PRO A 104 11.04 1.98 -26.86
CA PRO A 104 11.15 1.45 -25.50
C PRO A 104 11.87 2.40 -24.54
N GLN A 105 11.40 2.44 -23.30
CA GLN A 105 12.01 3.18 -22.20
C GLN A 105 12.65 2.20 -21.23
N ILE A 106 13.80 2.54 -20.65
CA ILE A 106 14.53 1.71 -19.69
C ILE A 106 14.87 2.59 -18.48
N ASP A 107 14.59 2.11 -17.28
CA ASP A 107 15.05 2.75 -16.05
C ASP A 107 16.43 2.21 -15.66
N ASN A 108 17.43 3.09 -15.65
CA ASN A 108 18.80 2.75 -15.27
C ASN A 108 18.93 2.29 -13.80
N GLN A 109 17.96 2.63 -12.94
CA GLN A 109 17.95 2.24 -11.52
C GLN A 109 17.43 0.82 -11.29
N ASN A 110 16.69 0.23 -12.24
CA ASN A 110 16.15 -1.13 -12.13
C ASN A 110 17.23 -2.23 -12.20
N PHE A 111 18.48 -1.88 -12.50
CA PHE A 111 19.57 -2.84 -12.61
C PHE A 111 20.59 -2.65 -11.48
N VAL A 112 20.87 -3.74 -10.75
CA VAL A 112 21.79 -3.75 -9.58
C VAL A 112 23.24 -4.04 -9.97
N TRP A 113 23.47 -4.77 -11.08
CA TRP A 113 24.81 -5.29 -11.43
C TRP A 113 25.39 -4.71 -12.71
N VAL A 114 24.56 -4.28 -13.67
CA VAL A 114 25.02 -3.69 -14.94
C VAL A 114 24.05 -2.57 -15.34
N ARG A 115 24.47 -1.33 -15.14
CA ARG A 115 23.69 -0.14 -15.49
C ARG A 115 24.25 0.49 -16.76
N PRO A 116 23.45 0.67 -17.83
CA PRO A 116 23.96 1.19 -19.11
C PRO A 116 24.73 2.50 -19.00
N VAL A 117 24.28 3.42 -18.15
CA VAL A 117 24.93 4.73 -17.94
C VAL A 117 26.35 4.55 -17.39
N GLU A 118 26.49 3.78 -16.31
CA GLU A 118 27.77 3.54 -15.65
C GLU A 118 28.70 2.61 -16.45
N LEU A 119 28.12 1.61 -17.14
CA LEU A 119 28.87 0.66 -17.96
C LEU A 119 29.51 1.34 -19.17
N TRP A 120 28.83 2.31 -19.78
CA TRP A 120 29.31 3.00 -20.98
C TRP A 120 29.90 4.38 -20.72
N GLY A 121 30.07 4.76 -19.45
CA GLY A 121 30.75 6.00 -19.07
C GLY A 121 29.97 7.27 -19.41
N VAL A 122 28.64 7.20 -19.48
CA VAL A 122 27.81 8.39 -19.75
C VAL A 122 27.70 9.22 -18.47
N ASP A 123 28.26 10.42 -18.48
CA ASP A 123 28.28 11.34 -17.34
C ASP A 123 27.58 12.68 -17.63
N GLU A 124 27.19 12.93 -18.89
CA GLU A 124 26.44 14.09 -19.33
C GLU A 124 24.99 13.73 -19.72
N PHE A 125 24.06 14.66 -19.50
CA PHE A 125 22.64 14.51 -19.85
C PHE A 125 22.06 15.88 -20.29
N PRO A 126 21.12 15.93 -21.26
CA PRO A 126 20.73 14.83 -22.13
C PRO A 126 21.86 14.47 -23.09
N TYR A 127 22.01 13.18 -23.36
CA TYR A 127 23.06 12.66 -24.23
C TYR A 127 22.49 11.60 -25.16
N ASN A 128 23.15 11.32 -26.28
CA ASN A 128 22.74 10.22 -27.16
C ASN A 128 23.93 9.54 -27.83
N LEU A 129 23.74 8.27 -28.19
CA LEU A 129 24.71 7.45 -28.90
C LEU A 129 24.06 6.88 -30.16
N LEU A 130 24.71 7.06 -31.31
CA LEU A 130 24.32 6.40 -32.55
C LEU A 130 25.21 5.17 -32.76
N LEU A 131 24.60 3.99 -32.80
CA LEU A 131 25.28 2.69 -32.93
C LEU A 131 24.96 2.01 -34.26
N ASN A 132 25.92 1.23 -34.78
CA ASN A 132 25.64 0.23 -35.81
C ASN A 132 25.33 -1.16 -35.21
N ASP A 133 24.98 -2.11 -36.08
CA ASP A 133 24.68 -3.51 -35.75
C ASP A 133 25.82 -4.32 -35.10
N LYS A 134 27.02 -3.75 -35.01
CA LYS A 134 28.18 -4.33 -34.31
C LYS A 134 28.48 -3.64 -32.98
N GLY A 135 27.62 -2.73 -32.53
CA GLY A 135 27.84 -1.96 -31.30
C GLY A 135 28.93 -0.91 -31.40
N ARG A 136 29.31 -0.51 -32.62
CA ARG A 136 30.28 0.58 -32.80
C ARG A 136 29.56 1.93 -32.70
N ILE A 137 30.11 2.82 -31.90
CA ILE A 137 29.66 4.20 -31.76
C ILE A 137 30.06 4.97 -33.02
N LEU A 138 29.06 5.41 -33.78
CA LEU A 138 29.24 6.16 -35.02
C LEU A 138 29.28 7.67 -34.77
N ALA A 139 28.47 8.14 -33.82
CA ALA A 139 28.39 9.53 -33.40
C ALA A 139 27.81 9.61 -31.99
N THR A 140 28.03 10.76 -31.35
CA THR A 140 27.63 11.01 -29.97
C THR A 140 27.03 12.41 -29.83
N ASN A 141 26.06 12.57 -28.93
CA ASN A 141 25.45 13.85 -28.54
C ASN A 141 24.93 14.68 -29.73
N LEU A 142 24.30 14.00 -30.70
CA LEU A 142 23.73 14.59 -31.90
C LEU A 142 22.55 15.53 -31.56
N LYS A 143 22.51 16.71 -32.17
CA LYS A 143 21.44 17.71 -31.94
C LYS A 143 20.99 18.37 -33.24
N GLY A 144 19.69 18.64 -33.38
CA GLY A 144 19.15 19.48 -34.46
C GLY A 144 19.53 19.02 -35.87
N ASN A 145 19.94 19.96 -36.74
CA ASN A 145 20.25 19.65 -38.14
C ASN A 145 21.42 18.67 -38.28
N GLU A 146 22.43 18.77 -37.42
CA GLU A 146 23.59 17.86 -37.43
C GLU A 146 23.16 16.41 -37.19
N ALA A 147 22.18 16.18 -36.30
CA ALA A 147 21.62 14.86 -36.07
C ALA A 147 21.00 14.27 -37.34
N ASN A 148 20.20 15.08 -38.03
CA ASN A 148 19.50 14.67 -39.26
C ASN A 148 20.50 14.36 -40.38
N GLU A 149 21.48 15.23 -40.62
CA GLU A 149 22.51 15.03 -41.65
C GLU A 149 23.36 13.79 -41.35
N THR A 150 23.76 13.61 -40.10
CA THR A 150 24.60 12.48 -39.68
C THR A 150 23.86 11.15 -39.80
N ILE A 151 22.61 11.08 -39.33
CA ILE A 151 21.79 9.87 -39.42
C ILE A 151 21.49 9.54 -40.89
N ALA A 152 21.13 10.54 -41.70
CA ALA A 152 20.87 10.34 -43.13
C ALA A 152 22.10 9.81 -43.88
N LYS A 153 23.29 10.34 -43.55
CA LYS A 153 24.57 9.87 -44.10
C LYS A 153 24.82 8.40 -43.76
N PHE A 154 24.59 7.97 -42.53
CA PHE A 154 24.82 6.57 -42.13
C PHE A 154 23.76 5.61 -42.70
N LEU A 155 22.51 6.05 -42.78
CA LEU A 155 21.43 5.29 -43.43
C LEU A 155 21.50 5.33 -44.97
N SER A 156 22.40 6.14 -45.55
CA SER A 156 22.53 6.35 -47.00
C SER A 156 21.23 6.81 -47.67
N VAL A 157 20.52 7.74 -47.02
CA VAL A 157 19.24 8.31 -47.50
C VAL A 157 19.39 9.81 -47.76
N SER A 158 18.69 10.33 -48.78
CA SER A 158 18.64 11.78 -49.02
C SER A 158 17.61 12.43 -48.11
N LEU A 159 17.95 13.56 -47.48
CA LEU A 159 17.01 14.34 -46.66
C LEU A 159 15.86 14.93 -47.48
N ASP A 160 16.04 15.06 -48.80
CA ASP A 160 15.00 15.53 -49.74
C ASP A 160 13.87 14.51 -49.91
N ASP A 161 14.18 13.22 -49.79
CA ASP A 161 13.22 12.11 -49.98
C ASP A 161 12.43 11.77 -48.71
N ILE A 162 12.88 12.29 -47.56
CA ILE A 162 12.29 12.10 -46.24
C ILE A 162 12.14 13.46 -45.57
N PRO A 163 11.06 14.21 -45.87
CA PRO A 163 10.87 15.55 -45.32
C PRO A 163 10.74 15.52 -43.79
N MET A 164 11.06 16.64 -43.15
CA MET A 164 10.93 16.76 -41.69
C MET A 164 9.45 16.57 -41.30
N PRO A 165 9.13 15.67 -40.35
CA PRO A 165 7.76 15.47 -39.88
C PRO A 165 7.24 16.70 -39.13
N GLU A 166 5.92 16.79 -38.96
CA GLU A 166 5.34 17.81 -38.09
C GLU A 166 5.86 17.66 -36.66
N PRO A 167 6.21 18.76 -35.97
CA PRO A 167 6.70 18.68 -34.59
C PRO A 167 5.70 17.97 -33.69
N ALA A 168 6.19 16.99 -32.92
CA ALA A 168 5.38 16.27 -31.95
C ALA A 168 4.69 17.23 -30.98
N LYS A 169 3.38 17.06 -30.81
CA LYS A 169 2.57 17.86 -29.88
C LYS A 169 2.37 17.07 -28.60
N LYS A 170 2.82 17.64 -27.48
CA LYS A 170 2.51 17.14 -26.15
C LYS A 170 0.99 17.15 -25.96
N LYS A 171 0.39 16.01 -25.60
CA LYS A 171 -1.02 16.00 -25.22
C LYS A 171 -1.18 16.83 -23.92
N PRO A 172 -2.19 17.71 -23.82
CA PRO A 172 -2.39 18.51 -22.62
C PRO A 172 -2.57 17.59 -21.40
N LYS A 173 -1.80 17.84 -20.34
CA LYS A 173 -2.01 17.19 -19.04
C LYS A 173 -3.46 17.42 -18.62
N GLN A 174 -4.22 16.35 -18.38
CA GLN A 174 -5.39 16.46 -17.50
C GLN A 174 -4.84 16.92 -16.13
N ALA A 175 -5.38 18.03 -15.61
CA ALA A 175 -4.80 18.71 -14.46
C ALA A 175 -4.82 17.83 -13.21
N ILE A 176 -3.64 17.49 -12.70
CA ILE A 176 -3.41 17.02 -11.34
C ILE A 176 -3.26 18.29 -10.47
N PRO A 177 -3.98 18.46 -9.35
CA PRO A 177 -3.85 19.65 -8.51
C PRO A 177 -2.42 19.78 -7.98
N ALA A 178 -1.88 21.00 -8.06
CA ALA A 178 -0.52 21.34 -7.64
C ALA A 178 -0.36 21.32 -6.11
N GLN A 179 -0.17 20.14 -5.50
CA GLN A 179 0.34 20.01 -4.12
C GLN A 179 1.41 18.91 -3.96
N THR A 180 1.87 18.28 -5.05
CA THR A 180 2.73 17.08 -4.99
C THR A 180 4.20 17.34 -5.34
N LEU A 181 4.78 18.46 -4.89
CA LEU A 181 6.24 18.65 -4.96
C LEU A 181 6.78 19.29 -3.68
N VAL A 182 7.16 18.44 -2.72
CA VAL A 182 8.31 18.70 -1.84
C VAL A 182 9.04 17.37 -1.66
N GLY A 183 10.16 17.22 -2.38
CA GLY A 183 11.16 16.20 -2.08
C GLY A 183 12.19 16.76 -1.11
N GLY A 184 12.59 15.95 -0.13
CA GLY A 184 13.71 16.23 0.77
C GLY A 184 13.99 15.02 1.66
N TYR A 185 15.10 14.34 1.38
CA TYR A 185 15.64 13.19 2.10
C TYR A 185 15.70 13.40 3.63
N GLY A 186 15.17 12.47 4.41
CA GLY A 186 15.35 12.40 5.87
C GLY A 186 14.45 11.35 6.54
N MET A 187 14.99 10.15 6.75
CA MET A 187 14.46 9.02 7.54
C MET A 187 12.95 8.73 7.48
N VAL A 188 12.60 7.71 6.70
CA VAL A 188 11.27 7.10 6.63
C VAL A 188 11.02 6.34 7.94
N PHE A 189 10.14 6.86 8.79
CA PHE A 189 9.43 6.07 9.79
C PHE A 189 7.95 5.97 9.43
N SER A 190 7.46 4.74 9.57
CA SER A 190 6.14 4.21 9.19
C SER A 190 4.96 5.16 9.46
N GLY A 191 4.26 5.55 8.40
CA GLY A 191 3.13 6.47 8.43
C GLY A 191 2.32 6.42 7.14
N THR A 192 1.78 5.24 6.80
CA THR A 192 1.10 5.01 5.50
C THR A 192 -0.40 4.66 5.63
N ILE A 193 -1.10 5.12 6.67
CA ILE A 193 -2.54 4.80 6.84
C ILE A 193 -3.48 5.92 6.33
N ASN A 194 -3.00 7.13 6.04
CA ASN A 194 -3.89 8.25 5.65
C ASN A 194 -4.15 8.44 4.14
N ARG A 195 -3.90 7.43 3.29
CA ARG A 195 -4.12 7.55 1.82
C ARG A 195 -5.48 7.05 1.29
N PHE A 196 -6.38 6.52 2.13
CA PHE A 196 -7.51 5.70 1.65
C PHE A 196 -8.92 6.11 2.14
N VAL A 197 -9.15 7.41 2.35
CA VAL A 197 -10.52 7.92 2.53
C VAL A 197 -11.21 7.92 1.15
N GLY A 198 -12.20 7.05 0.94
CA GLY A 198 -13.01 6.99 -0.29
C GLY A 198 -12.60 5.95 -1.35
N VAL A 199 -11.63 5.08 -1.07
CA VAL A 199 -11.16 4.05 -2.01
C VAL A 199 -12.00 2.77 -1.91
N ASN A 200 -12.43 2.22 -3.05
CA ASN A 200 -13.23 0.99 -3.16
C ASN A 200 -12.56 -0.16 -2.34
N PRO A 201 -13.30 -0.96 -1.54
CA PRO A 201 -12.75 -2.10 -0.80
C PRO A 201 -11.90 -3.06 -1.63
N PHE A 202 -12.28 -3.32 -2.89
CA PHE A 202 -11.50 -4.12 -3.83
C PHE A 202 -10.19 -3.46 -4.21
N GLU A 203 -10.18 -2.14 -4.43
CA GLU A 203 -8.97 -1.39 -4.73
C GLU A 203 -8.04 -1.32 -3.52
N ARG A 204 -8.58 -1.18 -2.30
CA ARG A 204 -7.77 -1.25 -1.08
C ARG A 204 -7.07 -2.60 -0.95
N ARG A 205 -7.79 -3.70 -1.22
CA ARG A 205 -7.29 -5.08 -1.09
C ARG A 205 -6.31 -5.43 -2.22
N LEU A 206 -6.63 -5.08 -3.46
CA LEU A 206 -5.79 -5.34 -4.62
C LEU A 206 -4.60 -4.36 -4.71
N GLY A 207 -4.62 -3.28 -3.94
CA GLY A 207 -3.66 -2.16 -3.99
C GLY A 207 -4.14 -1.06 -4.92
N VAL A 208 -3.73 0.19 -4.71
CA VAL A 208 -3.91 1.21 -5.78
C VAL A 208 -3.00 0.88 -6.97
N LEU A 209 -3.27 1.44 -8.14
CA LEU A 209 -2.49 1.19 -9.37
C LEU A 209 -0.97 1.30 -9.14
N GLN A 210 -0.56 2.28 -8.34
CA GLN A 210 0.84 2.49 -7.96
C GLN A 210 1.44 1.31 -7.20
N GLU A 211 0.78 0.88 -6.13
CA GLU A 211 1.25 -0.24 -5.31
C GLU A 211 1.31 -1.54 -6.12
N ARG A 212 0.32 -1.76 -7.01
CA ARG A 212 0.31 -2.93 -7.90
C ARG A 212 1.49 -2.93 -8.85
N PHE A 213 1.79 -1.77 -9.43
CA PHE A 213 2.90 -1.61 -10.36
C PHE A 213 4.25 -1.87 -9.66
N GLU A 214 4.50 -1.21 -8.52
CA GLU A 214 5.73 -1.38 -7.72
C GLU A 214 5.92 -2.82 -7.24
N ALA A 215 4.82 -3.53 -7.00
CA ALA A 215 4.84 -4.90 -6.53
C ALA A 215 4.81 -5.95 -7.65
N GLU A 216 4.67 -5.60 -8.93
CA GLU A 216 4.34 -6.59 -9.99
C GLU A 216 5.35 -7.73 -10.08
N GLY A 217 6.66 -7.44 -10.01
CA GLY A 217 7.69 -8.49 -9.98
C GLY A 217 7.55 -9.40 -8.76
N CYS A 218 7.22 -8.84 -7.59
CA CYS A 218 6.96 -9.61 -6.38
C CYS A 218 5.68 -10.45 -6.51
N LYS A 219 4.62 -9.89 -7.09
CA LYS A 219 3.37 -10.60 -7.40
C LYS A 219 3.62 -11.75 -8.38
N MET A 220 4.47 -11.59 -9.39
CA MET A 220 4.88 -12.67 -10.30
C MET A 220 5.53 -13.83 -9.54
N ASN A 221 6.43 -13.55 -8.58
CA ASN A 221 7.02 -14.59 -7.72
C ASN A 221 5.95 -15.26 -6.85
N LEU A 222 5.05 -14.48 -6.22
CA LEU A 222 3.97 -15.03 -5.40
C LEU A 222 2.96 -15.87 -6.19
N ARG A 223 2.69 -15.56 -7.47
CA ARG A 223 1.85 -16.40 -8.35
C ARG A 223 2.50 -17.77 -8.56
N GLN A 224 3.80 -17.81 -8.84
CA GLN A 224 4.55 -19.07 -8.99
C GLN A 224 4.62 -19.85 -7.68
N ILE A 225 4.84 -19.16 -6.56
CA ILE A 225 4.79 -19.78 -5.22
C ILE A 225 3.40 -20.34 -4.92
N SER A 226 2.32 -19.63 -5.26
CA SER A 226 0.93 -20.09 -5.08
C SER A 226 0.66 -21.39 -5.85
N MET A 227 1.11 -21.46 -7.10
CA MET A 227 1.02 -22.68 -7.91
C MET A 227 1.83 -23.82 -7.30
N ALA A 228 3.08 -23.56 -6.92
CA ALA A 228 3.94 -24.56 -6.28
C ALA A 228 3.37 -25.09 -4.95
N LEU A 229 2.81 -24.21 -4.11
CA LEU A 229 2.10 -24.59 -2.90
C LEU A 229 0.88 -25.47 -3.20
N THR A 230 0.16 -25.19 -4.29
CA THR A 230 -1.01 -25.97 -4.70
C THR A 230 -0.63 -27.37 -5.15
N GLU A 231 0.42 -27.48 -5.95
CA GLU A 231 0.96 -28.78 -6.37
C GLU A 231 1.51 -29.57 -5.18
N TYR A 232 2.30 -28.92 -4.32
CA TYR A 232 2.79 -29.53 -3.09
C TYR A 232 1.65 -30.11 -2.25
N ARG A 233 0.61 -29.31 -2.00
CA ARG A 233 -0.57 -29.75 -1.23
C ARG A 233 -1.28 -30.91 -1.91
N THR A 234 -1.36 -30.93 -3.23
CA THR A 234 -1.97 -32.03 -3.99
C THR A 234 -1.21 -33.34 -3.74
N ASP A 235 0.12 -33.29 -3.78
CA ASP A 235 0.98 -34.46 -3.55
C ASP A 235 1.05 -34.87 -2.07
N HIS A 236 0.76 -33.95 -1.15
CA HIS A 236 0.90 -34.12 0.30
C HIS A 236 -0.44 -34.04 1.05
N GLN A 237 -1.53 -34.53 0.44
CA GLN A 237 -2.84 -34.69 1.09
C GLN A 237 -3.41 -33.40 1.71
N GLY A 238 -3.12 -32.26 1.10
CA GLY A 238 -3.60 -30.94 1.50
C GLY A 238 -2.65 -30.17 2.42
N GLU A 239 -1.58 -30.81 2.92
CA GLU A 239 -0.62 -30.22 3.85
C GLU A 239 0.29 -29.18 3.21
N LEU A 240 0.60 -28.12 3.96
CA LEU A 240 1.59 -27.11 3.58
C LEU A 240 3.02 -27.57 3.92
N PRO A 241 4.03 -27.20 3.12
CA PRO A 241 5.42 -27.59 3.37
C PRO A 241 5.91 -27.07 4.72
N GLN A 242 6.88 -27.73 5.37
CA GLN A 242 7.38 -27.27 6.67
C GLN A 242 8.07 -25.90 6.54
N TRP A 243 8.81 -25.72 5.46
CA TRP A 243 9.51 -24.49 5.12
C TRP A 243 9.22 -24.08 3.67
N LEU A 244 9.24 -22.78 3.38
CA LEU A 244 8.93 -22.31 2.02
C LEU A 244 9.93 -22.84 0.99
N SER A 245 11.19 -23.01 1.39
CA SER A 245 12.23 -23.60 0.55
C SER A 245 11.99 -25.06 0.18
N ASP A 246 11.11 -25.80 0.87
CA ASP A 246 10.76 -27.19 0.52
C ASP A 246 10.06 -27.30 -0.84
N LEU A 247 9.57 -26.17 -1.38
CA LEU A 247 9.05 -26.10 -2.73
C LEU A 247 10.16 -26.22 -3.78
N TYR A 248 11.40 -25.87 -3.45
CA TYR A 248 12.55 -25.98 -4.34
C TYR A 248 13.32 -27.30 -4.10
N PRO A 249 13.81 -27.99 -5.14
CA PRO A 249 13.69 -27.68 -6.57
C PRO A 249 12.48 -28.33 -7.26
N THR A 250 11.67 -29.10 -6.53
CA THR A 250 10.66 -29.98 -7.14
C THR A 250 9.51 -29.18 -7.78
N TYR A 251 8.96 -28.22 -7.05
CA TYR A 251 7.80 -27.42 -7.46
C TYR A 251 8.19 -26.03 -7.98
N LEU A 252 9.31 -25.49 -7.50
CA LEU A 252 9.95 -24.27 -8.00
C LEU A 252 11.33 -24.61 -8.58
N GLN A 253 11.57 -24.24 -9.84
CA GLN A 253 12.84 -24.55 -10.52
C GLN A 253 13.94 -23.50 -10.29
N ASP A 254 13.56 -22.32 -9.81
CA ASP A 254 14.49 -21.21 -9.55
C ASP A 254 14.35 -20.74 -8.09
N GLN A 255 15.45 -20.81 -7.34
CA GLN A 255 15.53 -20.34 -5.95
C GLN A 255 15.37 -18.82 -5.83
N SER A 256 15.62 -18.04 -6.89
CA SER A 256 15.44 -16.58 -6.88
C SER A 256 13.99 -16.17 -6.62
N LEU A 257 13.03 -17.07 -6.95
CA LEU A 257 11.60 -16.88 -6.70
C LEU A 257 11.26 -16.81 -5.20
N LEU A 258 12.14 -17.30 -4.32
CA LEU A 258 12.00 -17.21 -2.86
C LEU A 258 12.43 -15.85 -2.30
N LEU A 259 12.91 -14.94 -3.15
CA LEU A 259 13.32 -13.58 -2.79
C LEU A 259 12.36 -12.55 -3.41
N CYS A 260 12.16 -11.44 -2.70
CA CYS A 260 11.45 -10.29 -3.27
C CYS A 260 12.37 -9.57 -4.25
N PRO A 261 11.96 -9.33 -5.50
CA PRO A 261 12.82 -8.64 -6.48
C PRO A 261 13.08 -7.17 -6.11
N THR A 262 12.13 -6.51 -5.43
CA THR A 262 12.27 -5.11 -4.97
C THR A 262 13.32 -4.96 -3.88
N ASN A 263 13.56 -6.01 -3.08
CA ASN A 263 14.60 -5.99 -2.07
C ASN A 263 15.13 -7.41 -1.79
N ALA A 264 15.94 -7.92 -2.73
CA ALA A 264 16.45 -9.28 -2.66
C ALA A 264 17.31 -9.54 -1.42
N SER A 265 17.90 -8.50 -0.81
CA SER A 265 18.79 -8.60 0.35
C SER A 265 18.08 -8.40 1.70
N ALA A 266 16.82 -7.96 1.72
CA ALA A 266 16.07 -7.82 2.96
C ALA A 266 15.78 -9.19 3.59
N ASP A 267 16.02 -9.27 4.89
CA ASP A 267 15.44 -10.29 5.76
C ASP A 267 13.98 -9.87 6.06
N HIS A 268 13.09 -10.85 6.23
CA HIS A 268 11.74 -10.60 6.70
C HIS A 268 11.70 -10.13 8.16
N GLY A 269 12.82 -10.17 8.88
CA GLY A 269 13.00 -9.51 10.18
C GLY A 269 12.51 -10.32 11.38
N TYR A 270 12.22 -11.60 11.20
CA TYR A 270 11.81 -12.52 12.27
C TYR A 270 12.86 -13.60 12.48
N SER A 271 13.74 -13.41 13.45
CA SER A 271 14.89 -14.30 13.73
C SER A 271 14.51 -15.76 13.95
N ASP A 272 13.31 -16.01 14.50
CA ASP A 272 12.90 -17.35 14.95
C ASP A 272 12.14 -18.13 13.87
N MET A 273 11.87 -17.48 12.72
CA MET A 273 11.14 -18.05 11.57
C MET A 273 12.00 -18.05 10.30
N VAL A 274 13.33 -18.02 10.46
CA VAL A 274 14.27 -18.11 9.35
C VAL A 274 14.29 -19.53 8.80
N ASP A 275 14.08 -19.65 7.50
CA ASP A 275 14.16 -20.92 6.79
C ASP A 275 15.59 -21.52 6.91
N PRO A 276 15.75 -22.74 7.46
CA PRO A 276 17.06 -23.30 7.76
C PRO A 276 17.76 -23.89 6.53
N LYS A 277 17.06 -24.07 5.40
CA LYS A 277 17.60 -24.75 4.21
C LYS A 277 18.08 -23.75 3.17
N LEU A 278 17.25 -22.74 2.88
CA LEU A 278 17.57 -21.70 1.90
C LEU A 278 17.06 -20.36 2.39
N ARG A 279 17.79 -19.30 2.04
CA ARG A 279 17.38 -17.94 2.35
C ARG A 279 16.09 -17.58 1.60
N THR A 280 15.11 -17.08 2.34
CA THR A 280 13.85 -16.54 1.80
C THR A 280 13.76 -15.05 2.12
N GLY A 281 13.34 -14.24 1.15
CA GLY A 281 13.02 -12.82 1.36
C GLY A 281 11.58 -12.61 1.84
N TYR A 282 10.79 -13.67 1.84
CA TYR A 282 9.42 -13.69 2.34
C TYR A 282 9.35 -14.30 3.73
N LEU A 283 8.42 -13.79 4.54
CA LEU A 283 7.98 -14.45 5.76
C LEU A 283 7.04 -15.60 5.40
N TYR A 284 7.38 -16.81 5.82
CA TYR A 284 6.51 -17.97 5.72
C TYR A 284 5.76 -18.19 7.03
N GLU A 285 4.47 -17.84 7.03
CA GLU A 285 3.65 -17.76 8.24
C GLU A 285 3.35 -19.16 8.85
N PHE A 286 3.41 -20.23 8.05
CA PHE A 286 3.17 -21.62 8.49
C PHE A 286 4.46 -22.40 8.81
N ALA A 287 5.56 -21.70 9.10
CA ALA A 287 6.77 -22.31 9.65
C ALA A 287 6.47 -23.12 10.93
N PRO A 288 7.29 -24.11 11.32
CA PRO A 288 6.98 -25.01 12.42
C PRO A 288 6.64 -24.30 13.75
N GLN A 289 7.29 -23.17 14.01
CA GLN A 289 7.13 -22.37 15.23
C GLN A 289 5.75 -21.71 15.34
N SER A 290 5.19 -21.24 14.22
CA SER A 290 3.93 -20.49 14.13
C SER A 290 2.77 -21.32 13.61
N ARG A 291 3.02 -22.51 13.06
CA ARG A 291 2.01 -23.34 12.38
C ARG A 291 0.77 -23.60 13.22
N ALA A 292 0.92 -24.00 14.48
CA ALA A 292 -0.23 -24.31 15.33
C ALA A 292 -1.17 -23.10 15.49
N TRP A 293 -0.57 -21.92 15.71
CA TRP A 293 -1.31 -20.66 15.80
C TRP A 293 -1.96 -20.28 14.47
N LYS A 294 -1.25 -20.42 13.35
CA LYS A 294 -1.82 -20.13 12.02
C LYS A 294 -2.94 -21.09 11.62
N THR A 295 -2.84 -22.35 12.01
CA THR A 295 -3.93 -23.31 11.85
C THR A 295 -5.17 -22.90 12.65
N GLN A 296 -5.00 -22.31 13.83
CA GLN A 296 -6.11 -21.69 14.56
C GLN A 296 -6.64 -20.45 13.83
N GLN A 297 -5.78 -19.57 13.32
CA GLN A 297 -6.25 -18.41 12.54
C GLN A 297 -7.04 -18.82 11.29
N LEU A 298 -6.76 -19.98 10.67
CA LEU A 298 -7.57 -20.51 9.56
C LEU A 298 -9.01 -20.82 9.97
N SER A 299 -9.28 -21.20 11.22
CA SER A 299 -10.66 -21.45 11.68
C SER A 299 -11.43 -20.17 12.00
N GLU A 300 -10.72 -19.06 12.20
CA GLU A 300 -11.31 -17.75 12.52
C GLU A 300 -11.45 -16.85 11.28
N TYR A 301 -10.49 -16.91 10.36
CA TYR A 301 -10.38 -16.03 9.20
C TYR A 301 -10.52 -16.77 7.87
N GLY A 302 -10.65 -18.11 7.87
CA GLY A 302 -10.82 -18.88 6.64
C GLY A 302 -9.61 -18.81 5.72
N ASP A 303 -9.82 -18.82 4.42
CA ASP A 303 -8.76 -18.94 3.42
C ASP A 303 -7.99 -17.63 3.15
N GLN A 304 -8.40 -16.52 3.75
CA GLN A 304 -7.69 -15.25 3.60
C GLN A 304 -6.43 -15.13 4.45
N VAL A 305 -6.17 -16.07 5.38
CA VAL A 305 -4.95 -16.07 6.19
C VAL A 305 -3.71 -16.08 5.28
N PRO A 306 -2.73 -15.16 5.45
CA PRO A 306 -1.49 -15.19 4.69
C PRO A 306 -0.68 -16.45 4.95
N VAL A 307 -0.23 -17.09 3.88
CA VAL A 307 0.77 -18.16 3.90
C VAL A 307 2.17 -17.58 3.70
N VAL A 308 2.29 -16.61 2.80
CA VAL A 308 3.54 -15.92 2.48
C VAL A 308 3.32 -14.41 2.57
N ARG A 309 4.24 -13.69 3.22
CA ARG A 309 4.16 -12.23 3.37
C ARG A 309 5.47 -11.57 2.96
N CYS A 310 5.37 -10.46 2.23
CA CYS A 310 6.49 -9.62 1.85
C CYS A 310 6.43 -8.28 2.57
N TYR A 311 7.51 -7.96 3.29
CA TYR A 311 7.68 -6.72 4.07
C TYR A 311 8.47 -5.65 3.30
N SER A 312 8.86 -5.92 2.06
CA SER A 312 9.68 -5.01 1.24
C SER A 312 8.87 -3.93 0.51
N HIS A 313 7.56 -3.86 0.75
CA HIS A 313 6.63 -2.91 0.14
C HIS A 313 5.99 -2.02 1.23
N GLY A 314 5.54 -0.82 0.86
CA GLY A 314 4.97 0.14 1.82
C GLY A 314 3.79 -0.40 2.63
N ARG A 315 2.89 -1.13 1.97
CA ARG A 315 1.96 -2.08 2.60
C ARG A 315 2.45 -3.50 2.33
N HIS A 316 2.28 -4.39 3.30
CA HIS A 316 2.70 -5.77 3.15
C HIS A 316 1.89 -6.46 2.05
N LEU A 317 2.61 -7.13 1.15
CA LEU A 317 2.01 -7.95 0.12
C LEU A 317 1.88 -9.37 0.65
N ASN A 318 0.67 -9.93 0.57
CA ASN A 318 0.34 -11.22 1.13
C ASN A 318 -0.11 -12.17 0.02
N LEU A 319 0.28 -13.45 0.14
CA LEU A 319 -0.35 -14.56 -0.57
C LEU A 319 -1.20 -15.33 0.44
N SER A 320 -2.51 -15.36 0.25
CA SER A 320 -3.45 -16.04 1.15
C SER A 320 -3.42 -17.57 1.00
N TYR A 321 -3.97 -18.28 1.97
CA TYR A 321 -4.21 -19.72 1.92
C TYR A 321 -5.13 -20.15 0.76
N GLY A 322 -6.03 -19.26 0.36
CA GLY A 322 -6.90 -19.35 -0.82
C GLY A 322 -6.16 -19.11 -2.14
N GLY A 323 -4.99 -18.48 -2.11
CA GLY A 323 -4.19 -18.15 -3.31
C GLY A 323 -4.44 -16.75 -3.86
N GLU A 324 -5.15 -15.89 -3.13
CA GLU A 324 -5.31 -14.47 -3.47
C GLU A 324 -4.04 -13.70 -3.09
N ILE A 325 -3.64 -12.75 -3.94
CA ILE A 325 -2.53 -11.83 -3.66
C ILE A 325 -3.10 -10.47 -3.32
N TYR A 326 -2.82 -9.96 -2.11
CA TYR A 326 -3.48 -8.76 -1.60
C TYR A 326 -2.59 -7.95 -0.64
N PHE A 327 -2.87 -6.66 -0.55
CA PHE A 327 -2.17 -5.73 0.33
C PHE A 327 -2.87 -5.58 1.67
N THR A 328 -2.07 -5.50 2.73
CA THR A 328 -2.51 -5.07 4.06
C THR A 328 -1.43 -4.22 4.71
N GLY A 329 -1.76 -3.51 5.77
CA GLY A 329 -0.78 -3.05 6.74
C GLY A 329 -0.11 -4.22 7.49
N GLN A 330 0.63 -3.87 8.54
CA GLN A 330 1.41 -4.82 9.33
C GLN A 330 0.55 -5.91 9.97
N MET A 331 -0.62 -5.54 10.50
CA MET A 331 -1.59 -6.44 11.12
C MET A 331 -2.72 -6.74 10.13
N TRP A 332 -2.55 -7.80 9.34
CA TRP A 332 -3.51 -8.16 8.28
C TRP A 332 -4.87 -8.59 8.86
N GLU A 333 -4.88 -9.11 10.09
CA GLU A 333 -6.07 -9.54 10.82
C GLU A 333 -7.07 -8.39 11.00
N ASN A 334 -6.58 -7.14 11.09
CA ASN A 334 -7.43 -5.96 11.27
C ASN A 334 -8.13 -5.52 9.98
N GLU A 335 -7.68 -6.02 8.84
CA GLU A 335 -8.19 -5.65 7.51
C GLU A 335 -8.98 -6.79 6.86
N CYS A 336 -9.10 -7.93 7.54
CA CYS A 336 -9.74 -9.14 7.04
C CYS A 336 -10.97 -9.52 7.89
N PRO A 337 -12.14 -9.82 7.28
CA PRO A 337 -13.34 -10.20 8.03
C PRO A 337 -13.15 -11.44 8.91
N VAL A 338 -13.53 -11.35 10.18
CA VAL A 338 -13.54 -12.48 11.13
C VAL A 338 -14.78 -13.35 10.92
N GLY A 339 -14.73 -14.60 11.33
CA GLY A 339 -15.85 -15.56 11.27
C GLY A 339 -15.97 -16.24 9.92
N ARG A 340 -14.88 -16.26 9.15
CA ARG A 340 -14.79 -16.93 7.85
C ARG A 340 -14.21 -18.32 8.02
N THR A 341 -14.65 -19.24 7.18
CA THR A 341 -14.21 -20.65 7.22
C THR A 341 -13.75 -21.14 5.85
N LEU A 342 -13.03 -22.27 5.81
CA LEU A 342 -12.64 -22.91 4.56
C LEU A 342 -13.83 -23.54 3.80
N ASP A 343 -14.97 -23.69 4.47
CA ASP A 343 -16.23 -24.19 3.89
C ASP A 343 -17.11 -23.07 3.32
N ASP A 344 -16.69 -21.81 3.48
CA ASP A 344 -17.42 -20.69 2.92
C ASP A 344 -17.39 -20.76 1.38
N PRO A 345 -18.48 -20.37 0.69
CA PRO A 345 -18.57 -20.46 -0.77
C PRO A 345 -17.41 -19.80 -1.52
N ASP A 346 -16.91 -18.67 -1.03
CA ASP A 346 -15.79 -17.96 -1.62
C ASP A 346 -14.44 -18.66 -1.43
N ALA A 347 -14.24 -19.30 -0.28
CA ALA A 347 -13.06 -20.14 -0.03
C ALA A 347 -13.03 -21.37 -0.94
N ILE A 348 -14.18 -22.03 -1.12
CA ILE A 348 -14.33 -23.18 -2.04
C ILE A 348 -14.02 -22.75 -3.48
N VAL A 349 -14.55 -21.61 -3.92
CA VAL A 349 -14.28 -21.09 -5.27
C VAL A 349 -12.82 -20.70 -5.45
N ARG A 350 -12.17 -20.02 -4.48
CA ARG A 350 -10.74 -19.68 -4.59
C ARG A 350 -9.86 -20.93 -4.67
N LYS A 351 -10.18 -21.97 -3.88
CA LYS A 351 -9.51 -23.28 -3.99
C LYS A 351 -9.65 -23.87 -5.39
N GLN A 352 -10.88 -23.93 -5.93
CA GLN A 352 -11.15 -24.44 -7.27
C GLN A 352 -10.39 -23.65 -8.35
N LEU A 353 -10.46 -22.31 -8.31
CA LEU A 353 -9.77 -21.45 -9.29
C LEU A 353 -8.25 -21.62 -9.24
N ARG A 354 -7.68 -21.90 -8.07
CA ARG A 354 -6.23 -22.13 -7.93
C ARG A 354 -5.80 -23.45 -8.55
N GLU A 355 -6.59 -24.51 -8.43
CA GLU A 355 -6.35 -25.78 -9.12
C GLU A 355 -6.45 -25.62 -10.65
N ILE A 356 -7.43 -24.84 -11.12
CA ILE A 356 -7.54 -24.49 -12.55
C ILE A 356 -6.35 -23.64 -13.01
N ALA A 357 -5.87 -22.70 -12.18
CA ALA A 357 -4.70 -21.86 -12.50
C ALA A 357 -3.44 -22.70 -12.75
N VAL A 358 -3.20 -23.72 -11.93
CA VAL A 358 -2.09 -24.67 -12.12
C VAL A 358 -2.23 -25.40 -13.46
N ALA A 359 -3.43 -25.90 -13.78
CA ALA A 359 -3.68 -26.61 -15.03
C ALA A 359 -3.48 -25.70 -16.26
N LEU A 360 -4.02 -24.47 -16.22
CA LEU A 360 -3.84 -23.47 -17.29
C LEU A 360 -2.37 -23.12 -17.50
N ALA A 361 -1.60 -22.96 -16.43
CA ALA A 361 -0.19 -22.63 -16.52
C ALA A 361 0.65 -23.80 -17.09
N LYS A 362 0.35 -25.05 -16.72
CA LYS A 362 0.97 -26.24 -17.31
C LYS A 362 0.64 -26.36 -18.79
N TYR A 363 -0.64 -26.24 -19.16
CA TYR A 363 -1.07 -26.24 -20.55
C TYR A 363 -0.33 -25.16 -21.35
N LYS A 364 -0.27 -23.93 -20.83
CA LYS A 364 0.44 -22.80 -21.45
C LYS A 364 1.93 -23.06 -21.61
N LYS A 365 2.56 -23.72 -20.64
CA LYS A 365 3.97 -24.10 -20.74
C LYS A 365 4.22 -25.09 -21.87
N ASP A 366 3.31 -26.03 -22.07
CA ASP A 366 3.47 -27.09 -23.06
C ASP A 366 3.04 -26.66 -24.48
N HIS A 367 2.07 -25.76 -24.59
CA HIS A 367 1.46 -25.34 -25.86
C HIS A 367 1.80 -23.90 -26.28
N ASN A 368 2.44 -23.12 -25.40
CA ASN A 368 2.74 -21.70 -25.56
C ASN A 368 1.50 -20.79 -25.73
N GLU A 369 0.32 -21.28 -25.38
CA GLU A 369 -0.96 -20.57 -25.41
C GLU A 369 -1.93 -21.13 -24.35
N LEU A 370 -2.98 -20.39 -24.01
CA LEU A 370 -4.06 -20.93 -23.18
C LEU A 370 -5.00 -21.82 -24.04
N PRO A 371 -5.70 -22.80 -23.43
CA PRO A 371 -6.64 -23.63 -24.16
C PRO A 371 -7.78 -22.81 -24.77
N SER A 372 -8.44 -23.34 -25.79
CA SER A 372 -9.62 -22.68 -26.37
C SER A 372 -10.87 -22.92 -25.51
N GLN A 373 -10.92 -24.03 -24.79
CA GLN A 373 -12.00 -24.38 -23.86
C GLN A 373 -11.42 -25.05 -22.60
N LEU A 374 -12.07 -24.91 -21.44
CA LEU A 374 -11.59 -25.56 -20.20
C LEU A 374 -11.53 -27.09 -20.31
N ILE A 375 -12.39 -27.69 -21.12
CA ILE A 375 -12.39 -29.14 -21.35
C ILE A 375 -11.09 -29.62 -22.02
N ASP A 376 -10.35 -28.74 -22.71
CA ASP A 376 -9.06 -29.08 -23.32
C ASP A 376 -7.98 -29.37 -22.24
N LEU A 377 -8.23 -29.02 -20.98
CA LEU A 377 -7.37 -29.37 -19.85
C LEU A 377 -7.60 -30.80 -19.34
N CYS A 378 -8.71 -31.45 -19.72
CA CYS A 378 -9.02 -32.80 -19.26
C CYS A 378 -7.98 -33.82 -19.74
N THR A 379 -7.91 -34.95 -19.03
CA THR A 379 -6.99 -36.08 -19.29
C THR A 379 -5.55 -35.81 -18.87
N ASP A 380 -4.96 -34.72 -19.36
CA ASP A 380 -3.52 -34.46 -19.20
C ASP A 380 -3.19 -33.52 -18.04
N TYR A 381 -4.09 -32.56 -17.73
CA TYR A 381 -3.84 -31.53 -16.70
C TYR A 381 -4.86 -31.55 -15.56
N VAL A 382 -6.11 -31.89 -15.84
CA VAL A 382 -7.20 -32.01 -14.87
C VAL A 382 -7.83 -33.40 -14.98
N LYS A 383 -7.87 -34.13 -13.85
CA LYS A 383 -8.45 -35.47 -13.78
C LYS A 383 -9.93 -35.47 -13.41
N ASP A 384 -10.38 -34.44 -12.69
CA ASP A 384 -11.75 -34.32 -12.19
C ASP A 384 -12.48 -33.21 -12.94
N GLU A 385 -13.39 -33.59 -13.83
CA GLU A 385 -14.18 -32.64 -14.63
C GLU A 385 -15.11 -31.77 -13.76
N SER A 386 -15.42 -32.20 -12.52
CA SER A 386 -16.22 -31.39 -11.59
C SER A 386 -15.51 -30.08 -11.23
N LEU A 387 -14.20 -29.99 -11.45
CA LEU A 387 -13.43 -28.74 -11.31
C LEU A 387 -13.95 -27.63 -12.22
N PHE A 388 -14.60 -27.95 -13.34
CA PHE A 388 -15.16 -26.95 -14.26
C PHE A 388 -16.62 -26.61 -13.99
N ILE A 389 -17.20 -27.09 -12.89
CA ILE A 389 -18.56 -26.78 -12.47
C ILE A 389 -18.53 -25.83 -11.28
N CYS A 390 -19.28 -24.72 -11.37
CA CYS A 390 -19.40 -23.77 -10.27
C CYS A 390 -19.98 -24.47 -9.02
N PRO A 391 -19.29 -24.43 -7.87
CA PRO A 391 -19.75 -25.11 -6.66
C PRO A 391 -21.08 -24.56 -6.14
N ASN A 392 -21.38 -23.28 -6.42
CA ASN A 392 -22.58 -22.61 -5.94
C ASN A 392 -23.78 -22.83 -6.86
N THR A 393 -23.63 -22.58 -8.17
CA THR A 393 -24.75 -22.63 -9.13
C THR A 393 -24.95 -24.03 -9.72
N LYS A 394 -23.94 -24.90 -9.62
CA LYS A 394 -23.87 -26.22 -10.31
C LYS A 394 -23.86 -26.11 -11.84
N GLU A 395 -23.65 -24.92 -12.38
CA GLU A 395 -23.50 -24.69 -13.83
C GLU A 395 -22.02 -24.72 -14.23
N PRO A 396 -21.69 -25.04 -15.50
CA PRO A 396 -20.33 -24.95 -16.01
C PRO A 396 -19.73 -23.54 -15.83
N LEU A 397 -18.45 -23.47 -15.48
CA LEU A 397 -17.71 -22.23 -15.39
C LEU A 397 -17.62 -21.58 -16.77
N VAL A 398 -17.91 -20.27 -16.81
CA VAL A 398 -17.82 -19.49 -18.05
C VAL A 398 -16.35 -19.13 -18.28
N TYR A 399 -15.72 -19.80 -19.24
CA TYR A 399 -14.39 -19.48 -19.74
C TYR A 399 -14.48 -18.42 -20.83
N ARG A 400 -13.93 -17.24 -20.57
CA ARG A 400 -14.07 -16.06 -21.44
C ARG A 400 -12.88 -15.86 -22.39
N PHE A 401 -11.95 -16.81 -22.43
CA PHE A 401 -10.84 -16.77 -23.37
C PHE A 401 -11.25 -17.49 -24.66
N VAL A 402 -11.59 -16.74 -25.71
CA VAL A 402 -11.87 -17.28 -27.04
C VAL A 402 -10.80 -16.78 -27.99
N SER A 403 -10.14 -17.72 -28.69
CA SER A 403 -8.96 -17.55 -29.56
C SER A 403 -9.13 -16.63 -30.79
N LYS A 404 -10.11 -15.72 -30.79
CA LYS A 404 -10.33 -14.77 -31.88
C LYS A 404 -10.62 -13.36 -31.35
N LYS A 405 -9.58 -12.52 -31.39
CA LYS A 405 -9.63 -11.05 -31.29
C LYS A 405 -10.24 -10.52 -29.99
N GLU A 406 -9.43 -10.19 -28.98
CA GLU A 406 -9.88 -9.24 -27.95
C GLU A 406 -8.88 -8.13 -27.67
N VAL A 407 -9.37 -6.92 -27.95
CA VAL A 407 -8.78 -5.61 -27.64
C VAL A 407 -8.52 -5.45 -26.13
N LYS A 408 -9.27 -6.16 -25.26
CA LYS A 408 -9.22 -6.02 -23.80
C LYS A 408 -7.99 -6.65 -23.14
N GLN A 409 -7.49 -7.81 -23.61
CA GLN A 409 -6.22 -8.34 -23.09
C GLN A 409 -5.07 -7.37 -23.38
N ASN A 410 -5.08 -6.71 -24.54
CA ASN A 410 -4.09 -5.69 -24.88
C ASN A 410 -4.26 -4.41 -24.05
N GLU A 411 -5.45 -4.16 -23.49
CA GLU A 411 -5.79 -2.97 -22.71
C GLU A 411 -5.50 -3.13 -21.21
N TYR A 412 -5.82 -4.29 -20.63
CA TYR A 412 -5.72 -4.55 -19.18
C TYR A 412 -4.68 -5.64 -18.82
N GLY A 413 -4.04 -6.24 -19.83
CA GLY A 413 -2.89 -7.14 -19.67
C GLY A 413 -3.18 -8.35 -18.79
N ASN A 414 -2.23 -8.60 -17.87
CA ASN A 414 -2.18 -9.76 -16.98
C ASN A 414 -3.34 -9.88 -15.98
N TYR A 415 -4.12 -8.82 -15.79
CA TYR A 415 -5.26 -8.78 -14.86
C TYR A 415 -6.60 -9.13 -15.53
N THR A 416 -6.61 -9.28 -16.85
CA THR A 416 -7.81 -9.64 -17.62
C THR A 416 -8.37 -10.98 -17.12
N PRO A 417 -9.63 -11.04 -16.65
CA PRO A 417 -10.21 -12.25 -16.10
C PRO A 417 -10.55 -13.26 -17.21
N VAL A 418 -9.99 -14.46 -17.12
CA VAL A 418 -10.29 -15.59 -18.01
C VAL A 418 -11.44 -16.44 -17.48
N ILE A 419 -11.66 -16.44 -16.17
CA ILE A 419 -12.84 -17.03 -15.51
C ILE A 419 -13.38 -16.00 -14.52
N ARG A 420 -14.71 -15.85 -14.49
CA ARG A 420 -15.43 -15.00 -13.55
C ARG A 420 -16.55 -15.80 -12.91
N VAL A 421 -16.56 -15.92 -11.58
CA VAL A 421 -17.54 -16.72 -10.86
C VAL A 421 -18.51 -15.79 -10.13
N GLN A 422 -19.79 -15.82 -10.52
CA GLN A 422 -20.88 -15.02 -9.96
C GLN A 422 -22.04 -15.91 -9.50
N PRO A 423 -22.83 -15.47 -8.50
CA PRO A 423 -22.43 -14.68 -7.34
C PRO A 423 -21.79 -15.61 -6.28
N VAL A 424 -20.68 -15.19 -5.68
CA VAL A 424 -19.97 -16.03 -4.69
C VAL A 424 -19.85 -15.32 -3.33
N LEU A 425 -19.83 -13.98 -3.33
CA LEU A 425 -19.69 -13.15 -2.13
C LEU A 425 -21.02 -12.45 -1.78
N ALA A 426 -21.21 -12.11 -0.50
CA ALA A 426 -22.36 -11.35 -0.04
C ALA A 426 -22.39 -9.96 -0.70
N GLY A 427 -23.48 -9.61 -1.38
CA GLY A 427 -23.61 -8.33 -2.10
C GLY A 427 -23.52 -8.41 -3.63
N GLY A 428 -23.22 -9.59 -4.19
CA GLY A 428 -23.18 -9.80 -5.65
C GLY A 428 -21.77 -9.77 -6.26
N ASP A 429 -20.73 -9.75 -5.43
CA ASP A 429 -19.35 -9.63 -5.91
C ASP A 429 -18.81 -10.93 -6.55
N VAL A 430 -17.77 -10.75 -7.36
CA VAL A 430 -17.21 -11.74 -8.29
C VAL A 430 -15.82 -12.14 -7.84
N ILE A 431 -15.50 -13.43 -7.96
CA ILE A 431 -14.11 -13.91 -7.85
C ILE A 431 -13.60 -14.20 -9.26
N ASN A 432 -12.47 -13.57 -9.59
CA ASN A 432 -11.86 -13.64 -10.91
C ASN A 432 -10.61 -14.51 -10.86
N LEU A 433 -10.39 -15.30 -11.91
CA LEU A 433 -9.08 -15.86 -12.24
C LEU A 433 -8.55 -15.09 -13.45
N ALA A 434 -7.43 -14.40 -13.27
CA ALA A 434 -6.78 -13.59 -14.29
C ALA A 434 -5.97 -14.42 -15.28
N TYR A 435 -5.66 -13.86 -16.44
CA TYR A 435 -4.76 -14.44 -17.44
C TYR A 435 -3.36 -14.78 -16.88
N SER A 436 -2.89 -14.02 -15.89
CA SER A 436 -1.64 -14.29 -15.17
C SER A 436 -1.70 -15.45 -14.17
N GLY A 437 -2.88 -15.99 -13.91
CA GLY A 437 -3.13 -16.96 -12.84
C GLY A 437 -3.43 -16.32 -11.48
N GLU A 438 -3.47 -14.98 -11.39
CA GLU A 438 -3.83 -14.29 -10.14
C GLU A 438 -5.33 -14.39 -9.86
N ILE A 439 -5.67 -14.66 -8.60
CA ILE A 439 -7.05 -14.67 -8.12
C ILE A 439 -7.31 -13.35 -7.39
N TYR A 440 -8.39 -12.66 -7.75
CA TYR A 440 -8.80 -11.42 -7.07
C TYR A 440 -10.31 -11.23 -7.09
N SER A 441 -10.81 -10.51 -6.10
CA SER A 441 -12.23 -10.16 -5.99
C SER A 441 -12.54 -8.82 -6.64
N SER A 442 -13.72 -8.68 -7.25
CA SER A 442 -14.18 -7.42 -7.84
C SER A 442 -15.71 -7.31 -7.86
N GLU A 443 -16.21 -6.11 -8.12
CA GLU A 443 -17.58 -5.90 -8.59
C GLU A 443 -17.74 -6.40 -10.05
N GLU A 444 -18.95 -6.27 -10.60
CA GLU A 444 -19.23 -6.61 -12.01
C GLU A 444 -18.33 -5.82 -12.99
N ASN A 445 -18.13 -4.52 -12.72
CA ASN A 445 -17.33 -3.59 -13.51
C ASN A 445 -15.84 -3.59 -13.12
N TRP A 446 -15.22 -4.78 -13.12
CA TRP A 446 -13.81 -4.98 -12.75
C TRP A 446 -12.83 -4.07 -13.50
N GLU A 447 -13.15 -3.66 -14.74
CA GLU A 447 -12.31 -2.76 -15.55
C GLU A 447 -12.00 -1.44 -14.81
N GLN A 448 -12.89 -0.97 -13.93
CA GLN A 448 -12.69 0.26 -13.16
C GLN A 448 -11.50 0.16 -12.20
N LEU A 449 -11.18 -1.05 -11.71
CA LEU A 449 -10.02 -1.27 -10.86
C LEU A 449 -8.70 -1.09 -11.62
N PHE A 450 -8.74 -1.11 -12.95
CA PHE A 450 -7.56 -1.10 -13.82
C PHE A 450 -7.55 0.06 -14.83
N ASN A 451 -8.58 0.92 -14.81
CA ASN A 451 -8.68 2.05 -15.72
C ASN A 451 -8.06 3.32 -15.10
N PRO A 452 -6.94 3.83 -15.63
CA PRO A 452 -6.32 5.05 -15.11
C PRO A 452 -7.15 6.34 -15.35
N GLN A 453 -8.22 6.29 -16.16
CA GLN A 453 -9.04 7.47 -16.51
C GLN A 453 -10.26 7.71 -15.61
N ILE A 454 -10.68 6.75 -14.77
CA ILE A 454 -11.95 6.85 -14.02
C ILE A 454 -11.86 7.71 -12.75
N PHE A 455 -10.66 8.19 -12.39
CA PHE A 455 -10.53 9.24 -11.36
C PHE A 455 -10.95 10.65 -11.85
N ASN A 456 -11.22 10.83 -13.15
CA ASN A 456 -11.62 12.12 -13.73
C ASN A 456 -13.13 12.27 -14.01
N LEU A 457 -13.98 11.32 -13.59
CA LEU A 457 -15.43 11.36 -13.85
C LEU A 457 -16.33 11.55 -12.62
N GLN A 458 -15.76 11.84 -11.44
CA GLN A 458 -16.54 12.40 -10.31
C GLN A 458 -16.33 13.91 -10.11
N THR A 459 -15.68 14.59 -11.06
CA THR A 459 -15.40 16.03 -11.01
C THR A 459 -15.89 16.80 -12.25
N SER A 460 -16.89 16.29 -12.97
CA SER A 460 -17.60 17.09 -13.98
C SER A 460 -19.03 17.40 -13.54
N GLU A 461 -19.24 18.66 -13.16
CA GLU A 461 -20.55 19.30 -13.14
C GLU A 461 -21.19 19.21 -14.53
N ASP A 462 -22.07 18.23 -14.75
CA ASP A 462 -23.09 18.32 -15.79
C ASP A 462 -24.45 18.51 -15.09
N THR A 463 -24.90 19.76 -15.10
CA THR A 463 -26.27 20.13 -14.73
C THR A 463 -27.19 19.92 -15.92
N ILE A 464 -28.44 19.47 -15.67
CA ILE A 464 -29.73 19.87 -16.30
C ILE A 464 -30.85 18.95 -15.72
N PRO A 465 -32.09 19.42 -15.41
CA PRO A 465 -32.55 20.76 -15.02
C PRO A 465 -33.33 20.76 -13.68
N ILE A 466 -33.20 21.82 -12.90
CA ILE A 466 -34.12 22.16 -11.80
C ILE A 466 -35.28 22.97 -12.40
N ALA A 467 -36.51 22.47 -12.24
CA ALA A 467 -37.71 23.27 -12.44
C ALA A 467 -37.83 24.29 -11.30
N THR A 468 -37.89 25.55 -11.69
CA THR A 468 -37.93 26.76 -10.89
C THR A 468 -39.13 26.85 -9.96
N PHE A 469 -38.90 27.26 -8.70
CA PHE A 469 -39.84 28.17 -8.02
C PHE A 469 -39.08 29.36 -7.43
N LYS A 470 -39.62 30.53 -7.75
CA LYS A 470 -39.04 31.87 -7.60
C LYS A 470 -38.75 32.22 -6.14
N SER A 471 -37.59 32.85 -5.94
CA SER A 471 -37.28 33.68 -4.79
C SER A 471 -37.97 35.05 -4.89
N SER A 472 -38.22 35.64 -3.72
CA SER A 472 -38.19 37.09 -3.51
C SER A 472 -37.56 37.35 -2.14
N PRO A 473 -36.79 38.45 -1.96
CA PRO A 473 -35.62 38.50 -1.09
C PRO A 473 -35.80 39.39 0.15
N LEU A 474 -34.68 39.61 0.87
CA LEU A 474 -34.36 40.52 2.00
C LEU A 474 -34.05 39.69 3.26
N GLU A 475 -32.96 39.90 4.01
CA GLU A 475 -32.00 40.99 4.07
C GLU A 475 -30.80 40.49 4.91
N GLN A 476 -29.63 41.08 4.69
CA GLN A 476 -28.45 40.85 5.53
C GLN A 476 -28.69 41.37 6.94
N GLU A 477 -28.46 40.55 7.98
CA GLU A 477 -28.15 41.08 9.30
C GLU A 477 -26.97 40.36 9.95
N LYS A 478 -25.96 41.17 10.29
CA LYS A 478 -24.80 40.85 11.11
C LYS A 478 -25.27 40.55 12.54
N SER A 479 -24.74 39.50 13.19
CA SER A 479 -24.46 39.55 14.63
C SER A 479 -23.51 38.42 15.10
N GLN A 480 -22.83 38.75 16.18
CA GLN A 480 -21.68 38.13 16.85
C GLN A 480 -22.01 36.85 17.66
N PRO A 481 -21.02 36.18 18.30
CA PRO A 481 -21.17 34.82 18.84
C PRO A 481 -21.96 34.80 20.15
N VAL A 482 -22.76 33.75 20.35
CA VAL A 482 -23.45 33.49 21.62
C VAL A 482 -22.74 32.35 22.36
N ILE A 483 -22.14 32.71 23.49
CA ILE A 483 -21.79 31.80 24.59
C ILE A 483 -23.09 31.45 25.33
N ALA A 484 -23.36 30.18 25.62
CA ALA A 484 -24.27 29.80 26.71
C ALA A 484 -23.91 28.42 27.28
N ALA A 485 -23.72 28.39 28.60
CA ALA A 485 -23.39 27.24 29.43
C ALA A 485 -24.65 26.48 29.89
N ALA A 486 -24.51 25.18 30.19
CA ALA A 486 -25.39 24.46 31.10
C ALA A 486 -24.58 23.38 31.84
N THR A 487 -24.14 23.69 33.06
CA THR A 487 -23.47 22.75 33.98
C THR A 487 -24.47 22.34 35.06
N SER A 488 -24.86 21.07 35.12
CA SER A 488 -25.68 20.54 36.22
C SER A 488 -24.83 20.40 37.49
N ILE A 489 -24.87 21.42 38.36
CA ILE A 489 -24.24 21.45 39.68
C ILE A 489 -25.10 20.64 40.66
N VAL A 490 -24.54 19.62 41.33
CA VAL A 490 -25.35 18.69 42.16
C VAL A 490 -25.29 19.00 43.66
N SER A 491 -24.26 19.68 44.16
CA SER A 491 -24.26 20.24 45.53
C SER A 491 -23.00 21.07 45.82
N THR A 492 -23.14 22.15 46.59
CA THR A 492 -22.04 22.85 47.25
C THR A 492 -22.07 22.56 48.74
N SER A 493 -21.07 21.84 49.24
CA SER A 493 -20.84 21.71 50.67
C SER A 493 -19.37 21.98 50.96
N SER A 494 -19.09 22.84 51.94
CA SER A 494 -17.74 23.13 52.46
C SER A 494 -16.70 23.56 51.40
N GLY A 495 -16.97 24.61 50.61
CA GLY A 495 -15.99 25.16 49.64
C GLY A 495 -15.64 24.22 48.48
N LYS A 496 -16.39 23.13 48.32
CA LYS A 496 -16.25 22.17 47.22
C LYS A 496 -17.48 22.17 46.34
N THR A 497 -17.27 22.28 45.04
CA THR A 497 -18.32 22.16 44.01
C THR A 497 -18.24 20.78 43.39
N ILE A 498 -19.33 20.01 43.48
CA ILE A 498 -19.41 18.66 42.91
C ILE A 498 -20.21 18.69 41.61
N ILE A 499 -19.59 18.21 40.53
CA ILE A 499 -20.15 18.12 39.19
C ILE A 499 -20.23 16.65 38.81
N GLN A 500 -21.46 16.14 38.68
CA GLN A 500 -21.70 14.82 38.11
C GLN A 500 -21.81 14.96 36.59
N ILE A 501 -21.04 14.17 35.84
CA ILE A 501 -21.07 14.20 34.38
C ILE A 501 -22.14 13.23 33.90
N LYS A 502 -23.24 13.77 33.37
CA LYS A 502 -24.39 12.98 32.89
C LYS A 502 -24.78 13.28 31.45
N GLU A 503 -24.61 14.53 31.01
CA GLU A 503 -25.15 15.02 29.74
C GLU A 503 -24.04 15.35 28.72
N LYS A 504 -24.36 15.36 27.42
CA LYS A 504 -23.38 15.59 26.34
C LYS A 504 -22.80 16.99 26.39
N GLU A 505 -23.58 17.93 26.89
CA GLU A 505 -23.33 19.36 27.00
C GLU A 505 -22.19 19.67 27.99
N GLN A 506 -21.89 18.74 28.90
CA GLN A 506 -20.77 18.83 29.85
C GLN A 506 -19.46 18.26 29.29
N VAL A 507 -19.47 17.81 28.03
CA VAL A 507 -18.38 17.09 27.37
C VAL A 507 -17.97 17.79 26.07
N LEU A 508 -16.66 17.97 25.89
CA LEU A 508 -16.04 18.41 24.66
C LEU A 508 -15.37 17.19 23.99
N ALA A 509 -15.91 16.75 22.85
CA ALA A 509 -15.30 15.67 22.07
C ALA A 509 -14.01 16.19 21.39
N LEU A 510 -12.88 15.55 21.70
CA LEU A 510 -11.60 15.87 21.07
C LEU A 510 -11.26 14.88 19.93
N GLU A 511 -11.58 13.59 20.08
CA GLU A 511 -11.37 12.53 19.07
C GLU A 511 -12.39 11.38 19.26
N GLY A 512 -13.14 10.87 18.27
CA GLY A 512 -13.88 9.58 18.34
C GLY A 512 -15.38 9.57 17.97
N HIS A 513 -15.98 8.37 17.80
CA HIS A 513 -17.43 8.07 17.90
C HIS A 513 -17.70 7.20 19.15
N TRP A 514 -18.58 7.66 20.05
CA TRP A 514 -18.58 7.36 21.48
C TRP A 514 -19.76 6.49 21.93
N ASN A 515 -19.71 5.70 23.00
CA ASN A 515 -20.93 5.36 23.75
C ASN A 515 -20.58 5.06 25.21
N MET A 516 -21.38 5.52 26.15
CA MET A 516 -21.21 5.55 27.62
C MET A 516 -22.50 4.95 28.19
N GLN A 517 -22.56 4.23 29.31
CA GLN A 517 -23.86 3.92 29.99
C GLN A 517 -23.62 3.39 31.40
N ASN A 518 -24.18 3.91 32.51
CA ASN A 518 -25.19 4.96 32.74
C ASN A 518 -24.64 6.13 33.60
N GLY A 519 -24.55 7.35 33.07
CA GLY A 519 -25.09 7.67 31.75
C GLY A 519 -25.06 9.13 31.33
N LYS A 520 -25.05 9.40 30.01
CA LYS A 520 -24.92 8.46 28.88
C LYS A 520 -24.53 9.19 27.57
N LEU A 521 -23.25 9.47 27.32
CA LEU A 521 -22.73 9.97 26.04
C LEU A 521 -22.76 8.92 24.89
N THR A 522 -23.28 9.20 23.69
CA THR A 522 -23.27 8.27 22.51
C THR A 522 -23.04 8.93 21.12
N ALA A 523 -22.42 8.22 20.18
CA ALA A 523 -22.42 8.25 18.72
C ALA A 523 -22.27 6.78 18.26
N ASN A 524 -23.35 6.25 17.68
CA ASN A 524 -23.66 4.82 17.47
C ASN A 524 -23.51 4.40 15.99
N ASP A 525 -23.03 3.18 15.73
CA ASP A 525 -23.75 1.96 15.27
C ASP A 525 -23.49 1.62 13.80
N ASP A 526 -22.28 1.14 13.49
CA ASP A 526 -22.08 0.24 12.35
C ASP A 526 -21.99 -1.19 12.90
N PRO A 527 -22.93 -2.09 12.57
CA PRO A 527 -22.85 -3.50 12.97
C PRO A 527 -21.64 -4.23 12.37
N ASN A 528 -20.93 -3.64 11.40
CA ASN A 528 -19.74 -4.19 10.78
C ASN A 528 -18.42 -3.70 11.40
N PHE A 529 -18.43 -2.72 12.31
CA PHE A 529 -17.20 -2.16 12.91
C PHE A 529 -17.32 -1.87 14.42
N PRO A 530 -17.41 -2.89 15.29
CA PRO A 530 -17.42 -2.68 16.74
C PRO A 530 -16.08 -2.15 17.32
N ASN A 531 -14.97 -2.19 16.55
CA ASN A 531 -13.61 -2.03 17.07
C ASN A 531 -12.74 -1.00 16.30
N SER A 532 -13.27 0.17 15.93
CA SER A 532 -12.45 1.22 15.32
C SER A 532 -11.32 1.66 16.28
N VAL A 533 -10.06 1.42 15.88
CA VAL A 533 -8.81 1.75 16.62
C VAL A 533 -8.49 3.24 16.53
N THR A 534 -9.48 4.11 16.75
CA THR A 534 -9.24 5.54 16.89
C THR A 534 -8.98 5.83 18.37
N HIS A 535 -7.91 6.55 18.68
CA HIS A 535 -7.78 7.20 19.98
C HIS A 535 -9.07 7.99 20.22
N LYS A 536 -9.75 7.67 21.32
CA LYS A 536 -10.97 8.35 21.70
C LYS A 536 -10.61 9.28 22.84
N LYS A 537 -10.71 10.61 22.69
CA LYS A 537 -10.43 11.61 23.75
C LYS A 537 -11.64 12.50 24.00
N ILE A 538 -12.14 12.52 25.24
CA ILE A 538 -13.17 13.47 25.69
C ILE A 538 -12.61 14.34 26.80
N CYS A 539 -12.93 15.63 26.79
CA CYS A 539 -12.67 16.54 27.91
C CYS A 539 -13.99 16.98 28.55
N PHE A 540 -13.95 17.28 29.85
CA PHE A 540 -15.09 17.71 30.64
C PHE A 540 -14.99 19.19 30.97
N THR A 541 -16.12 19.86 31.06
CA THR A 541 -16.20 21.25 31.52
C THR A 541 -16.64 21.31 32.99
N PRO A 542 -16.14 22.25 33.80
CA PRO A 542 -15.29 23.41 33.49
C PRO A 542 -13.78 23.18 33.74
N ASP A 543 -12.96 24.23 33.59
CA ASP A 543 -11.54 24.19 33.95
C ASP A 543 -11.36 24.07 35.46
N VAL A 544 -10.41 23.25 35.89
CA VAL A 544 -10.11 22.96 37.29
C VAL A 544 -8.70 23.45 37.63
N LYS A 545 -8.58 24.21 38.73
CA LYS A 545 -7.29 24.64 39.29
C LYS A 545 -6.81 23.72 40.41
N THR A 546 -7.72 23.45 41.35
CA THR A 546 -7.53 22.47 42.41
C THR A 546 -8.81 21.64 42.48
N GLY A 547 -8.67 20.33 42.45
CA GLY A 547 -9.81 19.44 42.39
C GLY A 547 -9.46 18.01 42.03
N GLU A 548 -10.47 17.17 41.96
CA GLU A 548 -10.36 15.73 41.73
C GLU A 548 -11.35 15.28 40.66
N ILE A 549 -10.94 14.36 39.80
CA ILE A 549 -11.84 13.54 38.97
C ILE A 549 -11.87 12.11 39.51
N SER A 550 -13.07 11.56 39.69
CA SER A 550 -13.30 10.17 40.11
C SER A 550 -14.28 9.47 39.17
N PHE A 551 -14.05 8.18 38.95
CA PHE A 551 -14.92 7.33 38.13
C PHE A 551 -14.63 5.84 38.37
N ARG A 552 -15.57 5.00 37.98
CA ARG A 552 -15.36 3.55 37.91
C ARG A 552 -15.04 3.16 36.48
N ILE A 553 -14.02 2.32 36.32
CA ILE A 553 -13.59 1.81 35.01
C ILE A 553 -13.50 0.29 35.02
N LYS A 554 -13.95 -0.31 33.92
CA LYS A 554 -13.77 -1.72 33.61
C LYS A 554 -13.18 -1.85 32.21
N VAL A 555 -11.96 -2.34 32.13
CA VAL A 555 -11.29 -2.65 30.85
C VAL A 555 -11.76 -4.03 30.39
N GLU A 556 -12.39 -4.10 29.22
CA GLU A 556 -12.90 -5.37 28.66
C GLU A 556 -11.85 -6.06 27.78
N TRP A 557 -11.12 -5.29 26.96
CA TRP A 557 -9.96 -5.73 26.15
C TRP A 557 -9.27 -4.49 25.56
N GLY A 558 -8.00 -4.58 25.13
CA GLY A 558 -7.33 -3.45 24.45
C GLY A 558 -5.82 -3.37 24.59
N TRP A 559 -5.16 -2.75 23.61
CA TRP A 559 -3.69 -2.78 23.46
C TRP A 559 -2.99 -1.53 24.02
N ASP A 560 -3.37 -0.33 23.58
CA ASP A 560 -2.58 0.90 23.81
C ASP A 560 -2.75 1.53 25.21
N GLY A 561 -3.90 1.34 25.86
CA GLY A 561 -4.14 1.90 27.19
C GLY A 561 -5.42 2.71 27.34
N THR A 562 -5.88 2.82 28.58
CA THR A 562 -6.81 3.85 29.02
C THR A 562 -6.07 4.91 29.85
N GLY A 563 -6.63 6.11 29.96
CA GLY A 563 -6.18 7.02 30.99
C GLY A 563 -6.82 8.40 30.97
N LEU A 564 -6.14 9.33 31.59
CA LEU A 564 -6.66 10.65 31.94
C LEU A 564 -5.88 11.76 31.25
N VAL A 565 -6.61 12.78 30.84
CA VAL A 565 -6.08 14.05 30.34
C VAL A 565 -6.30 15.12 31.42
N PHE A 566 -5.31 15.97 31.66
CA PHE A 566 -5.44 17.10 32.56
C PHE A 566 -4.58 18.29 32.10
N GLY A 567 -4.92 19.49 32.56
CA GLY A 567 -4.24 20.72 32.16
C GLY A 567 -4.59 21.20 30.74
N PHE A 568 -5.57 20.58 30.09
CA PHE A 568 -5.97 20.91 28.72
C PHE A 568 -6.83 22.19 28.69
N HIS A 569 -6.46 23.18 27.88
CA HIS A 569 -7.24 24.40 27.67
C HIS A 569 -7.75 24.51 26.23
N SER A 570 -6.85 24.35 25.25
CA SER A 570 -7.17 24.39 23.82
C SER A 570 -6.33 23.38 23.04
N PRO A 571 -6.69 23.05 21.78
CA PRO A 571 -5.93 22.11 20.96
C PRO A 571 -4.48 22.52 20.66
N GLN A 572 -4.16 23.81 20.76
CA GLN A 572 -2.80 24.33 20.52
C GLN A 572 -1.97 24.42 21.80
N ASP A 573 -2.58 24.25 22.98
CA ASP A 573 -1.89 24.32 24.26
C ASP A 573 -1.32 22.95 24.66
N SER A 574 -0.27 22.99 25.47
CA SER A 574 0.26 21.79 26.09
C SER A 574 -0.73 21.23 27.10
N TYR A 575 -0.70 19.90 27.26
CA TYR A 575 -1.52 19.20 28.24
C TYR A 575 -0.79 17.96 28.75
N PHE A 576 -1.28 17.40 29.84
CA PHE A 576 -0.70 16.21 30.44
C PHE A 576 -1.62 15.02 30.25
N LYS A 577 -1.01 13.86 30.09
CA LYS A 577 -1.69 12.58 29.93
C LYS A 577 -1.14 11.61 30.96
N LEU A 578 -2.00 11.15 31.86
CA LEU A 578 -1.72 10.03 32.73
C LEU A 578 -2.19 8.74 32.03
N SER A 579 -1.25 7.89 31.66
CA SER A 579 -1.56 6.55 31.18
C SER A 579 -1.83 5.64 32.36
N LEU A 580 -2.95 4.92 32.34
CA LEU A 580 -3.31 3.94 33.37
C LEU A 580 -3.00 2.48 32.91
N GLY A 581 -2.53 2.28 31.68
CA GLY A 581 -2.18 0.96 31.12
C GLY A 581 -3.33 0.22 30.40
N ALA A 582 -3.01 -0.92 29.75
CA ALA A 582 -3.91 -1.93 29.15
C ALA A 582 -3.11 -3.22 28.81
N MET A 583 -3.60 -4.11 27.91
CA MET A 583 -3.04 -5.47 27.70
C MET A 583 -1.57 -5.55 27.31
N SER A 584 -1.09 -4.62 26.48
CA SER A 584 0.31 -4.54 26.09
C SER A 584 1.07 -3.42 26.81
N ASN A 585 0.41 -2.71 27.73
CA ASN A 585 0.96 -1.58 28.44
C ASN A 585 0.72 -1.74 29.95
N ASN A 586 1.64 -2.46 30.62
CA ASN A 586 1.54 -2.79 32.05
C ASN A 586 2.22 -1.74 32.93
N ALA A 587 2.20 -0.47 32.51
CA ALA A 587 2.85 0.61 33.24
C ALA A 587 2.00 1.88 33.27
N MET A 588 2.00 2.54 34.42
CA MET A 588 1.46 3.86 34.64
C MET A 588 2.57 4.90 34.51
N PHE A 589 2.29 5.98 33.78
CA PHE A 589 3.23 7.07 33.60
C PHE A 589 2.52 8.34 33.14
N VAL A 590 3.17 9.48 33.36
CA VAL A 590 2.71 10.79 32.91
C VAL A 590 3.57 11.25 31.74
N ASP A 591 2.92 11.63 30.64
CA ASP A 591 3.54 12.31 29.51
C ASP A 591 2.98 13.74 29.40
N LYS A 592 3.83 14.70 29.05
CA LYS A 592 3.42 16.03 28.57
C LYS A 592 3.32 16.00 27.06
N PHE A 593 2.25 16.58 26.51
CA PHE A 593 2.08 16.83 25.09
C PHE A 593 2.16 18.33 24.84
N GLU A 594 2.85 18.73 23.77
CA GLU A 594 2.98 20.16 23.44
C GLU A 594 1.71 20.75 22.81
N CYS A 595 0.90 19.91 22.16
CA CYS A 595 -0.40 20.26 21.60
C CYS A 595 -1.24 19.00 21.38
N LEU A 596 -2.52 19.17 21.00
CA LEU A 596 -3.41 18.06 20.64
C LEU A 596 -2.94 17.38 19.35
N ASP A 597 -2.12 16.35 19.53
CA ASP A 597 -1.55 15.52 18.49
C ASP A 597 -2.35 14.19 18.34
N PRO A 598 -2.97 13.92 17.18
CA PRO A 598 -3.69 12.66 16.91
C PRO A 598 -2.78 11.44 16.91
N MET A 599 -1.49 11.61 16.58
CA MET A 599 -0.50 10.54 16.56
C MET A 599 0.22 10.38 17.91
N GLY A 600 0.06 11.36 18.80
CA GLY A 600 0.66 11.34 20.14
C GLY A 600 2.19 11.29 20.15
N THR A 601 2.83 11.87 19.14
CA THR A 601 4.27 11.88 18.85
C THR A 601 5.01 13.04 19.50
N ASN A 602 4.37 14.20 19.62
CA ASN A 602 4.99 15.37 20.24
C ASN A 602 4.78 15.36 21.77
N ARG A 603 5.46 14.42 22.44
CA ARG A 603 5.36 14.21 23.88
C ARG A 603 6.70 14.01 24.58
N ALA A 604 6.76 14.41 25.83
CA ALA A 604 7.86 14.13 26.74
C ALA A 604 7.37 13.33 27.94
N ARG A 605 8.02 12.22 28.26
CA ARG A 605 7.72 11.42 29.46
C ARG A 605 8.28 12.09 30.70
N LEU A 606 7.46 12.20 31.74
CA LEU A 606 7.77 12.97 32.94
C LEU A 606 7.94 12.10 34.20
N THR A 607 7.43 10.88 34.19
CA THR A 607 7.61 9.92 35.30
C THR A 607 8.24 8.64 34.78
N GLU A 608 8.83 7.86 35.69
CA GLU A 608 9.22 6.48 35.41
C GLU A 608 7.98 5.61 35.15
N LEU A 609 8.22 4.42 34.60
CA LEU A 609 7.19 3.43 34.34
C LEU A 609 6.86 2.70 35.65
N GLU A 610 5.73 3.04 36.27
CA GLU A 610 5.24 2.35 37.45
C GLU A 610 4.47 1.09 37.03
N PRO A 611 4.93 -0.14 37.33
CA PRO A 611 4.25 -1.34 36.88
C PRO A 611 2.84 -1.45 37.47
N PHE A 612 1.85 -1.65 36.61
CA PHE A 612 0.46 -1.84 37.00
C PHE A 612 -0.23 -2.74 35.99
N GLU A 613 -0.93 -3.76 36.48
CA GLU A 613 -1.62 -4.74 35.64
C GLU A 613 -3.11 -4.78 35.96
N TRP A 614 -3.93 -4.60 34.91
CA TRP A 614 -5.38 -4.70 35.00
C TRP A 614 -5.82 -6.15 35.12
N LYS A 615 -6.70 -6.46 36.07
CA LYS A 615 -7.50 -7.69 36.02
C LYS A 615 -8.69 -7.47 35.10
N TYR A 616 -8.67 -8.09 33.93
CA TYR A 616 -9.72 -7.94 32.92
C TYR A 616 -11.09 -8.31 33.46
N GLY A 617 -12.09 -7.50 33.12
CA GLY A 617 -13.47 -7.74 33.54
C GLY A 617 -13.80 -7.26 34.96
N GLU A 618 -12.82 -6.85 35.77
CA GLU A 618 -13.02 -6.28 37.10
C GLU A 618 -13.30 -4.77 37.02
N TRP A 619 -14.02 -4.25 38.02
CA TRP A 619 -14.22 -2.82 38.18
C TRP A 619 -13.18 -2.24 39.12
N TYR A 620 -12.60 -1.11 38.72
CA TYR A 620 -11.67 -0.34 39.54
C TYR A 620 -12.24 1.06 39.77
N HIS A 621 -12.00 1.59 40.97
CA HIS A 621 -12.27 2.99 41.28
C HIS A 621 -11.00 3.80 41.07
N VAL A 622 -11.03 4.75 40.13
CA VAL A 622 -9.90 5.63 39.83
C VAL A 622 -10.22 7.02 40.35
N ARG A 623 -9.27 7.61 41.08
CA ARG A 623 -9.31 9.02 41.50
C ARG A 623 -8.01 9.71 41.12
N MET A 624 -8.11 10.88 40.49
CA MET A 624 -6.95 11.71 40.19
C MET A 624 -7.18 13.12 40.71
N ALA A 625 -6.31 13.56 41.61
CA ALA A 625 -6.35 14.89 42.21
C ALA A 625 -5.23 15.77 41.65
N ILE A 626 -5.57 17.03 41.37
CA ILE A 626 -4.63 18.08 40.95
C ILE A 626 -4.68 19.24 41.93
N ASN A 627 -3.54 19.87 42.17
CA ASN A 627 -3.44 21.11 42.91
C ASN A 627 -2.44 22.04 42.21
N SER A 628 -2.96 23.08 41.55
CA SER A 628 -2.14 24.02 40.80
C SER A 628 -1.24 24.90 41.70
N SER A 629 -1.56 25.06 42.99
CA SER A 629 -0.79 25.93 43.90
C SER A 629 0.52 25.28 44.34
N ASN A 630 0.50 23.97 44.60
CA ASN A 630 1.71 23.20 44.89
C ASN A 630 2.26 22.46 43.66
N ARG A 631 1.59 22.59 42.51
CA ARG A 631 1.95 21.95 41.25
C ARG A 631 2.15 20.43 41.39
N LYS A 632 1.23 19.79 42.12
CA LYS A 632 1.19 18.33 42.30
C LYS A 632 -0.05 17.64 41.70
N MET A 633 0.15 16.47 41.10
CA MET A 633 -0.90 15.52 40.69
C MET A 633 -0.67 14.19 41.41
N GLU A 634 -1.75 13.60 41.92
CA GLU A 634 -1.74 12.27 42.55
C GLU A 634 -2.87 11.42 41.99
N CYS A 635 -2.60 10.15 41.70
CA CYS A 635 -3.60 9.20 41.25
C CYS A 635 -3.69 8.00 42.18
N TYR A 636 -4.92 7.59 42.46
CA TYR A 636 -5.30 6.50 43.34
C TYR A 636 -6.14 5.48 42.57
N ILE A 637 -5.89 4.20 42.82
CA ILE A 637 -6.70 3.09 42.31
C ILE A 637 -7.18 2.28 43.51
N ASN A 638 -8.49 2.12 43.66
CA ASN A 638 -9.12 1.48 44.82
C ASN A 638 -8.61 2.05 46.16
N ASP A 639 -8.44 3.38 46.20
CA ASP A 639 -7.92 4.19 47.33
C ASP A 639 -6.45 3.97 47.70
N GLU A 640 -5.73 3.11 46.98
CA GLU A 640 -4.28 3.00 47.07
C GLU A 640 -3.60 4.03 46.16
N LYS A 641 -2.63 4.78 46.69
CA LYS A 641 -1.88 5.76 45.90
C LYS A 641 -0.90 5.04 44.98
N ILE A 642 -1.04 5.23 43.67
CA ILE A 642 -0.20 4.53 42.68
C ILE A 642 0.89 5.43 42.11
N ILE A 643 0.59 6.69 41.80
CA ILE A 643 1.57 7.61 41.20
C ILE A 643 1.41 9.03 41.75
N SER A 644 2.54 9.72 41.87
CA SER A 644 2.67 11.11 42.29
C SER A 644 3.56 11.84 41.31
N PHE A 645 3.11 13.00 40.83
CA PHE A 645 3.84 13.80 39.86
C PHE A 645 3.88 15.26 40.29
N GLU A 646 5.04 15.89 40.18
CA GLU A 646 5.25 17.31 40.47
C GLU A 646 5.91 17.98 39.24
N THR A 647 5.53 19.23 38.96
CA THR A 647 6.09 19.99 37.83
C THR A 647 6.33 21.44 38.18
N ASP A 648 7.23 22.08 37.44
CA ASP A 648 7.45 23.52 37.51
C ASP A 648 6.48 24.33 36.63
N GLU A 649 5.74 23.67 35.75
CA GLU A 649 4.77 24.31 34.88
C GLU A 649 3.45 24.58 35.62
N LYS A 650 2.74 25.64 35.23
CA LYS A 650 1.37 25.85 35.72
C LYS A 650 0.46 24.82 35.06
N PHE A 651 -0.28 24.06 35.86
CA PHE A 651 -1.31 23.17 35.33
C PHE A 651 -2.64 23.43 36.04
N SER A 652 -3.42 24.31 35.44
CA SER A 652 -4.88 24.32 35.55
C SER A 652 -5.44 23.83 34.23
N GLY A 653 -6.71 23.42 34.16
CA GLY A 653 -7.34 23.10 32.88
C GLY A 653 -8.42 22.05 33.00
N LYS A 654 -8.94 21.59 31.87
CA LYS A 654 -9.99 20.57 31.83
C LYS A 654 -9.43 19.20 32.18
N PHE A 655 -10.23 18.41 32.87
CA PHE A 655 -10.03 16.96 32.93
C PHE A 655 -10.59 16.31 31.68
N GLY A 656 -10.07 15.15 31.31
CA GLY A 656 -10.58 14.34 30.22
C GLY A 656 -10.24 12.88 30.39
N ILE A 657 -10.90 12.02 29.63
CA ILE A 657 -10.62 10.59 29.56
C ILE A 657 -10.25 10.24 28.13
N PHE A 658 -9.25 9.36 27.99
CA PHE A 658 -8.89 8.80 26.70
C PHE A 658 -8.92 7.28 26.71
N SER A 659 -9.19 6.70 25.53
CA SER A 659 -8.95 5.29 25.23
C SER A 659 -8.14 5.16 23.95
N GLY A 660 -7.03 4.42 23.99
CA GLY A 660 -6.26 4.01 22.81
C GLY A 660 -6.46 2.51 22.58
N ALA A 661 -6.97 2.13 21.40
CA ALA A 661 -7.13 0.73 20.98
C ALA A 661 -7.75 -0.21 22.04
N SER A 662 -8.61 0.34 22.91
CA SER A 662 -9.13 -0.38 24.08
C SER A 662 -10.64 -0.19 24.24
N LYS A 663 -11.34 -1.27 24.57
CA LYS A 663 -12.73 -1.24 24.97
C LYS A 663 -12.81 -1.16 26.49
N MET A 664 -13.44 -0.09 26.97
CA MET A 664 -13.66 0.15 28.38
C MET A 664 -15.09 0.60 28.65
N LYS A 665 -15.57 0.28 29.85
CA LYS A 665 -16.82 0.79 30.41
C LYS A 665 -16.49 1.77 31.53
N LEU A 666 -17.23 2.86 31.58
CA LEU A 666 -17.09 3.91 32.58
C LEU A 666 -18.44 4.13 33.28
N GLU A 667 -18.41 4.29 34.60
CA GLU A 667 -19.55 4.60 35.45
C GLU A 667 -19.17 5.70 36.46
N ASP A 668 -20.18 6.41 36.97
CA ASP A 668 -20.05 7.34 38.10
C ASP A 668 -18.96 8.42 37.96
N ILE A 669 -18.87 9.05 36.77
CA ILE A 669 -17.88 10.12 36.52
C ILE A 669 -18.27 11.39 37.29
N GLN A 670 -17.40 11.80 38.21
CA GLN A 670 -17.57 12.94 39.08
C GLN A 670 -16.32 13.84 39.05
N ILE A 671 -16.53 15.14 39.02
CA ILE A 671 -15.48 16.16 39.20
C ILE A 671 -15.79 16.95 40.46
N VAL A 672 -14.82 17.08 41.35
CA VAL A 672 -14.88 17.90 42.56
C VAL A 672 -13.91 19.06 42.39
N ILE A 673 -14.39 20.29 42.48
CA ILE A 673 -13.58 21.50 42.39
C ILE A 673 -13.48 22.09 43.79
N GLU A 674 -12.26 22.39 44.22
CA GLU A 674 -11.99 23.11 45.47
C GLU A 674 -11.76 24.60 45.13
N GLU A 675 -12.49 25.49 45.80
CA GLU A 675 -12.42 26.95 45.56
C GLU A 675 -11.15 27.61 46.11
#